data_AF-A0AAW0B784-F1
#
_entry.id   AF-A0AAW0B784-F1
#
_cell.length_a   1.000
_cell.length_b   1.000
_cell.length_c   1.000
_cell.angle_alpha   90.00
_cell.angle_beta   90.00
_cell.angle_gamma   90.00
#
_symmetry.space_group_name_H-M   'P 1'
#
loop_
_entity.id
_entity.type
_entity.pdbx_description
1 polymer ?
#
loop_
_entity_poly.entity_id
_entity_poly.type
_entity_poly.pdbx_seq_one_letter_code
_entity_poly.pdbx_strand_id
1 'polypeptide(L)'
;MSPAPSHPKITSALLKYPIQNYQPFKGVYILLRVSSLLVLVPFWAIYFSLPSNRGRRSWKISECIVMHLIKWIMPLNAECGIAPASVSKVREPREGDLKETHFVWINPAKEERIRGMARDGKVKGVKVPGYVWPKGAKLDDLSDGGVVGLFIHGGGYMMGNGTETFGELNIARMLHKRSNMKRILSLEYRLCGDSCHPAQLLDALAAYAHLVETLNIDPKRIVVLGACAGGNLVMMLARYLYEEKVLPMPGGLMLFSPVLDMGIDFEIAQGTAKPRPNTDIDWLATSHLANVRLIGQDHNEPEILFGPYFSSNRAQPGSYTSYPPTFVSIGDAESLREENEQLVELLRGDGVDVTFDVQNDAVHDFISMDAIPSDQARESAVQNHPEERKELIVKLLSQDPGNYKDAPTEGRRILEQVTGESILRGQVLETISSFHIAEYIRLSTTINALLERKGHKHALLITKGPSHRKPITPQDVRPEPLYERVVEVDERVTLVGYRSDPKTEEHAVRFDEAGKVVRGYRGKGWDGKGDAEGVGKVVRGESGEAVRVMKGPKRSSKLHDEGYRSLAIVLLHSYTYPQHELAVGKVAREVGFSHVSCSSQLLPMIKVVPRGVSSTADAYLTPILYQYLDGFFSGFDSKLRDGKIRSPRVEFMGSDGGLVDADRFSGLKSILSGPAGGVVGYALTSWDEKQKTPVIGLDIGGTSTDVSRFSGRYEVTYETTTAGVTIQSPQLDINTVAAGGGSCLSFRNGLFLAGPESAGADPGLTCYRKNGPLVVTDANLLLGRLLPDYFPKIFGPSEKEPLDIDASRAAFEKVVKEVNDSYGSDANAKKEWSFDEVVYGFIKVANETMCRPIRALTEARGYATGQHVLASFGGAGGQHACEIAKLLGIHTILIHRYSSVLSAYGLALADRAHEIQAPSSTFYTANNKPELISRLDKLEAEVREELRKQGFEGKRVRVERMLNMRFEGTDTALMVLPEGDEKAEEGEDFLKAFRRTYKNEFGFLLEGKTIVVDDIKVRGIGKTFDSLGETVFSEMDRLRESDAIKAAATEKIDSMHSVYFDQIGRVDDTPVYLLDKLDVGEQVHGPAIVIDDTQTIVVVPGAKAVLGRKHLVIELD
;
A
#
# COMPACT_ATOMS: atom_id res chain seq x y z
N MET A 1 21.77 53.63 4.32
CA MET A 1 21.43 54.33 5.58
C MET A 1 20.33 55.33 5.29
N SER A 2 19.09 54.92 5.51
CA SER A 2 17.92 55.80 5.71
C SER A 2 17.36 55.41 7.08
N PRO A 3 17.03 56.34 7.98
CA PRO A 3 16.58 55.99 9.32
C PRO A 3 15.19 55.38 9.25
N ALA A 4 15.02 54.21 9.87
CA ALA A 4 13.72 53.60 10.09
C ALA A 4 12.85 54.54 10.95
N PRO A 5 11.52 54.59 10.69
CA PRO A 5 10.62 55.49 11.41
C PRO A 5 10.52 55.09 12.89
N SER A 6 10.58 56.09 13.76
CA SER A 6 10.39 55.93 15.21
C SER A 6 9.01 55.35 15.51
N HIS A 7 8.96 54.12 16.06
CA HIS A 7 7.75 53.55 16.63
C HIS A 7 7.23 54.43 17.78
N PRO A 8 5.90 54.59 17.91
CA PRO A 8 5.33 55.39 18.98
C PRO A 8 5.64 54.74 20.33
N LYS A 9 6.18 55.52 21.28
CA LYS A 9 6.30 55.11 22.68
C LYS A 9 4.92 54.74 23.21
N ILE A 10 4.65 53.44 23.33
CA ILE A 10 3.45 52.94 23.98
C ILE A 10 3.57 53.29 25.47
N THR A 11 2.80 54.29 25.89
CA THR A 11 2.61 54.64 27.30
C THR A 11 2.10 53.44 28.07
N SER A 12 2.69 53.19 29.24
CA SER A 12 2.42 52.13 30.22
C SER A 12 1.00 52.14 30.85
N ALA A 13 0.01 52.71 30.16
CA ALA A 13 -1.33 52.96 30.67
C ALA A 13 -2.34 51.83 30.38
N LEU A 14 -2.01 50.86 29.49
CA LEU A 14 -2.90 49.76 29.10
C LEU A 14 -2.74 48.46 29.91
N LEU A 15 -1.78 48.39 30.84
CA LEU A 15 -1.54 47.24 31.72
C LEU A 15 -2.14 47.41 33.13
N LYS A 16 -3.16 48.25 33.29
CA LYS A 16 -4.02 48.21 34.50
C LYS A 16 -5.02 47.08 34.33
N TYR A 17 -4.63 45.89 34.83
CA TYR A 17 -5.48 44.70 34.91
C TYR A 17 -6.92 45.05 35.36
N PRO A 18 -7.95 44.57 34.66
CA PRO A 18 -9.34 44.79 35.03
C PRO A 18 -9.65 44.06 36.35
N ILE A 19 -10.68 44.53 37.02
CA ILE A 19 -11.39 44.09 38.26
C ILE A 19 -11.30 42.58 38.64
N GLN A 20 -10.94 41.69 37.73
CA GLN A 20 -10.79 40.24 37.88
C GLN A 20 -9.67 39.79 38.84
N ASN A 21 -8.75 40.63 39.31
CA ASN A 21 -7.73 40.21 40.30
C ASN A 21 -8.22 40.20 41.76
N TYR A 22 -9.39 40.77 42.06
CA TYR A 22 -9.98 40.74 43.41
C TYR A 22 -10.74 39.42 43.65
N GLN A 23 -10.35 38.67 44.69
CA GLN A 23 -10.88 37.34 45.05
C GLN A 23 -12.43 37.23 45.06
N PRO A 24 -13.21 38.21 45.56
CA PRO A 24 -14.67 38.12 45.56
C PRO A 24 -15.27 38.18 44.15
N PHE A 25 -14.71 39.02 43.28
CA PHE A 25 -15.15 39.17 41.89
C PHE A 25 -14.74 37.97 41.03
N LYS A 26 -13.60 37.33 41.33
CA LYS A 26 -13.23 36.04 40.72
C LYS A 26 -14.28 34.97 40.98
N GLY A 27 -14.68 34.80 42.25
CA GLY A 27 -15.70 33.82 42.63
C GLY A 27 -17.04 34.06 41.93
N VAL A 28 -17.50 35.30 41.86
CA VAL A 28 -18.74 35.68 41.15
C VAL A 28 -18.62 35.44 39.65
N TYR A 29 -17.48 35.81 39.03
CA TYR A 29 -17.24 35.60 37.61
C TYR A 29 -17.20 34.12 37.23
N ILE A 30 -16.50 33.29 38.01
CA ILE A 30 -16.45 31.83 37.83
C ILE A 30 -17.85 31.24 38.00
N LEU A 31 -18.60 31.64 39.03
CA LEU A 31 -19.95 31.15 39.27
C LEU A 31 -20.89 31.50 38.10
N LEU A 32 -20.94 32.77 37.69
CA LEU A 32 -21.77 33.23 36.58
C LEU A 32 -21.42 32.51 35.28
N ARG A 33 -20.13 32.37 35.01
CA ARG A 33 -19.65 31.61 33.86
C ARG A 33 -20.15 30.17 33.98
N VAL A 34 -19.81 29.42 35.03
CA VAL A 34 -20.16 27.99 35.14
C VAL A 34 -21.67 27.76 35.08
N SER A 35 -22.47 28.64 35.71
CA SER A 35 -23.94 28.60 35.63
C SER A 35 -24.47 28.74 34.21
N SER A 36 -23.80 29.49 33.32
CA SER A 36 -24.22 29.63 31.92
C SER A 36 -24.16 28.32 31.12
N LEU A 37 -23.35 27.35 31.55
CA LEU A 37 -23.27 26.03 30.90
C LEU A 37 -24.59 25.23 30.99
N LEU A 38 -25.41 25.48 32.02
CA LEU A 38 -26.75 24.87 32.14
C LEU A 38 -27.67 25.24 30.97
N VAL A 39 -27.42 26.38 30.34
CA VAL A 39 -28.18 26.87 29.17
C VAL A 39 -27.45 26.55 27.87
N LEU A 40 -26.13 26.74 27.84
CA LEU A 40 -25.31 26.57 26.63
C LEU A 40 -25.22 25.12 26.17
N VAL A 41 -25.07 24.15 27.07
CA VAL A 41 -24.90 22.74 26.68
C VAL A 41 -26.15 22.17 25.98
N PRO A 42 -27.39 22.35 26.50
CA PRO A 42 -28.60 21.97 25.76
C PRO A 42 -28.75 22.69 24.42
N PHE A 43 -28.41 23.99 24.38
CA PHE A 43 -28.44 24.76 23.14
C PHE A 43 -27.47 24.20 22.09
N TRP A 44 -26.23 23.88 22.47
CA TRP A 44 -25.25 23.25 21.59
C TRP A 44 -25.72 21.88 21.10
N ALA A 45 -26.34 21.07 21.95
CA ALA A 45 -26.88 19.77 21.54
C ALA A 45 -27.96 19.90 20.45
N ILE A 46 -28.85 20.91 20.56
CA ILE A 46 -29.85 21.21 19.54
C ILE A 46 -29.17 21.77 18.28
N TYR A 47 -28.27 22.74 18.43
CA TYR A 47 -27.61 23.41 17.32
C TYR A 47 -26.80 22.43 16.45
N PHE A 48 -26.03 21.53 17.07
CA PHE A 48 -25.21 20.52 16.39
C PHE A 48 -25.99 19.28 15.95
N SER A 49 -27.29 19.17 16.27
CA SER A 49 -28.15 18.10 15.73
C SER A 49 -28.25 18.16 14.21
N LEU A 50 -28.17 19.36 13.63
CA LEU A 50 -28.05 19.61 12.20
C LEU A 50 -26.58 19.42 11.75
N PRO A 51 -26.27 18.46 10.86
CA PRO A 51 -24.90 18.21 10.41
C PRO A 51 -24.22 19.41 9.73
N SER A 52 -24.99 20.34 9.15
CA SER A 52 -24.48 21.57 8.53
C SER A 52 -23.87 22.57 9.52
N ASN A 53 -24.22 22.45 10.80
CA ASN A 53 -23.81 23.38 11.85
C ASN A 53 -22.60 22.87 12.64
N ARG A 54 -22.11 21.66 12.33
CA ARG A 54 -20.94 21.06 12.97
C ARG A 54 -19.68 21.62 12.33
N GLY A 55 -18.66 21.90 13.15
CA GLY A 55 -17.37 22.41 12.68
C GLY A 55 -16.71 21.50 11.64
N ARG A 56 -16.88 20.18 11.78
CA ARG A 56 -16.60 19.18 10.75
C ARG A 56 -17.82 18.28 10.58
N ARG A 57 -18.14 17.89 9.34
CA ARG A 57 -19.32 17.05 9.04
C ARG A 57 -19.21 15.64 9.63
N SER A 58 -17.98 15.16 9.79
CA SER A 58 -17.63 13.87 10.40
C SER A 58 -17.87 13.83 11.91
N TRP A 59 -17.83 14.97 12.60
CA TRP A 59 -17.94 15.02 14.05
C TRP A 59 -19.33 14.61 14.54
N LYS A 60 -19.34 13.91 15.67
CA LYS A 60 -20.53 13.62 16.47
C LYS A 60 -20.97 14.87 17.23
N ILE A 61 -22.24 14.89 17.62
CA ILE A 61 -22.80 15.95 18.47
C ILE A 61 -22.02 16.05 19.79
N SER A 62 -21.67 14.92 20.39
CA SER A 62 -20.88 14.86 21.63
C SER A 62 -19.50 15.51 21.48
N GLU A 63 -18.81 15.27 20.37
CA GLU A 63 -17.49 15.85 20.09
C GLU A 63 -17.59 17.37 19.94
N CYS A 64 -18.59 17.86 19.19
CA CYS A 64 -18.85 19.29 19.04
C CYS A 64 -19.11 19.98 20.39
N ILE A 65 -19.91 19.34 21.26
CA ILE A 65 -20.20 19.85 22.61
C ILE A 65 -18.94 19.88 23.47
N VAL A 66 -18.14 18.81 23.47
CA VAL A 66 -16.90 18.74 24.25
C VAL A 66 -15.93 19.83 23.81
N MET A 67 -15.75 20.06 22.51
CA MET A 67 -14.88 21.13 22.00
C MET A 67 -15.34 22.52 22.47
N HIS A 68 -16.64 22.80 22.36
CA HIS A 68 -17.20 24.08 22.81
C HIS A 68 -17.12 24.24 24.33
N LEU A 69 -17.27 23.16 25.08
CA LEU A 69 -17.11 23.15 26.53
C LEU A 69 -15.66 23.48 26.92
N ILE A 70 -14.67 22.82 26.31
CA ILE A 70 -13.24 23.06 26.57
C ILE A 70 -12.88 24.51 26.22
N LYS A 71 -13.24 24.96 25.01
CA LYS A 71 -13.03 26.34 24.56
C LYS A 71 -13.64 27.39 25.48
N TRP A 72 -14.78 27.06 26.07
CA TRP A 72 -15.48 27.96 26.99
C TRP A 72 -14.84 27.98 28.39
N ILE A 73 -14.29 26.84 28.85
CA ILE A 73 -13.62 26.70 30.16
C ILE A 73 -12.19 27.27 30.13
N MET A 74 -11.40 27.02 29.09
CA MET A 74 -9.96 27.33 29.08
C MET A 74 -9.60 28.80 29.35
N PRO A 75 -10.31 29.81 28.80
CA PRO A 75 -10.05 31.21 29.11
C PRO A 75 -10.21 31.57 30.60
N LEU A 76 -11.09 30.88 31.35
CA LEU A 76 -11.24 31.10 32.80
C LEU A 76 -9.94 30.83 33.56
N ASN A 77 -9.16 29.84 33.14
CA ASN A 77 -7.89 29.51 33.80
C ASN A 77 -6.89 30.65 33.64
N ALA A 78 -6.76 31.18 32.41
CA ALA A 78 -5.84 32.28 32.09
C ALA A 78 -6.25 33.61 32.76
N GLU A 79 -7.53 33.97 32.69
CA GLU A 79 -8.09 35.22 33.23
C GLU A 79 -8.14 35.24 34.76
N CYS A 80 -8.57 34.13 35.39
CA CYS A 80 -8.70 34.05 36.85
C CYS A 80 -7.41 33.62 37.56
N GLY A 81 -6.41 33.12 36.82
CA GLY A 81 -5.17 32.60 37.39
C GLY A 81 -5.36 31.30 38.17
N ILE A 82 -6.29 30.44 37.71
CA ILE A 82 -6.49 29.11 38.29
C ILE A 82 -5.53 28.17 37.55
N ALA A 83 -4.65 27.51 38.28
CA ALA A 83 -3.76 26.47 37.75
C ALA A 83 -4.28 25.09 38.18
N PRO A 84 -5.37 24.58 37.56
CA PRO A 84 -5.80 23.22 37.84
C PRO A 84 -4.67 22.25 37.46
N ALA A 85 -4.43 21.25 38.31
CA ALA A 85 -3.41 20.21 38.15
C ALA A 85 -1.93 20.63 38.29
N SER A 86 -1.57 21.78 38.88
CA SER A 86 -0.17 22.03 39.27
C SER A 86 0.23 21.18 40.48
N VAL A 87 1.38 20.48 40.41
CA VAL A 87 1.95 19.72 41.54
C VAL A 87 3.03 20.51 42.27
N SER A 88 3.32 20.11 43.52
CA SER A 88 4.36 20.76 44.33
C SER A 88 5.74 20.54 43.73
N LYS A 89 6.42 21.63 43.34
CA LYS A 89 7.79 21.61 42.79
C LYS A 89 8.90 21.54 43.84
N VAL A 90 8.55 21.58 45.12
CA VAL A 90 9.48 21.68 46.26
C VAL A 90 9.43 20.49 47.23
N ARG A 91 8.58 19.50 46.94
CA ARG A 91 8.40 18.31 47.78
C ARG A 91 8.23 17.07 46.92
N GLU A 92 8.73 15.96 47.40
CA GLU A 92 8.52 14.65 46.78
C GLU A 92 7.04 14.23 46.94
N PRO A 93 6.47 13.52 45.94
CA PRO A 93 5.17 12.88 46.05
C PRO A 93 5.14 11.88 47.22
N ARG A 94 3.97 11.62 47.81
CA ARG A 94 3.88 10.61 48.88
C ARG A 94 4.03 9.21 48.29
N GLU A 95 4.55 8.31 49.12
CA GLU A 95 4.69 6.90 48.75
C GLU A 95 3.30 6.31 48.40
N GLY A 96 3.16 5.82 47.15
CA GLY A 96 1.91 5.30 46.61
C GLY A 96 1.12 6.25 45.70
N ASP A 97 1.47 7.54 45.64
CA ASP A 97 0.78 8.52 44.77
C ASP A 97 1.05 8.28 43.27
N LEU A 98 2.20 7.66 42.93
CA LEU A 98 2.60 7.33 41.56
C LEU A 98 2.48 5.82 41.30
N LYS A 99 1.70 5.44 40.30
CA LYS A 99 1.43 4.06 39.87
C LYS A 99 2.30 3.62 38.70
N GLU A 100 2.45 4.49 37.70
CA GLU A 100 3.14 4.22 36.43
C GLU A 100 4.55 4.82 36.38
N THR A 101 4.85 5.80 37.23
CA THR A 101 6.12 6.52 37.29
C THR A 101 6.82 6.40 38.63
N HIS A 102 8.10 6.74 38.66
CA HIS A 102 8.81 7.05 39.91
C HIS A 102 9.47 8.42 39.83
N PHE A 103 9.55 9.07 40.99
CA PHE A 103 10.06 10.41 41.13
C PHE A 103 11.60 10.44 41.15
N VAL A 104 12.18 11.45 40.50
CA VAL A 104 13.61 11.76 40.55
C VAL A 104 13.82 13.26 40.71
N TRP A 105 14.95 13.62 41.32
CA TRP A 105 15.38 14.99 41.47
C TRP A 105 16.46 15.35 40.44
N ILE A 106 16.24 16.41 39.68
CA ILE A 106 17.17 16.90 38.66
C ILE A 106 17.90 18.12 39.23
N ASN A 107 19.23 18.07 39.27
CA ASN A 107 20.06 19.19 39.73
C ASN A 107 20.18 20.27 38.63
N PRO A 108 20.36 21.55 38.99
CA PRO A 108 20.62 22.60 38.02
C PRO A 108 21.83 22.27 37.12
N ALA A 109 21.77 22.68 35.85
CA ALA A 109 22.93 22.62 34.96
C ALA A 109 24.10 23.41 35.54
N LYS A 110 25.34 22.97 35.27
CA LYS A 110 26.56 23.68 35.71
C LYS A 110 26.58 25.11 35.15
N GLU A 111 27.08 26.06 35.94
CA GLU A 111 27.13 27.48 35.57
C GLU A 111 27.79 27.73 34.21
N GLU A 112 28.79 26.92 33.85
CA GLU A 112 29.51 26.99 32.56
C GLU A 112 28.61 26.76 31.33
N ARG A 113 27.45 26.09 31.53
CA ARG A 113 26.44 25.80 30.51
C ARG A 113 25.39 26.89 30.39
N ILE A 114 25.42 27.91 31.26
CA ILE A 114 24.45 29.02 31.30
C ILE A 114 25.09 30.26 30.65
N ARG A 115 24.74 30.51 29.39
CA ARG A 115 25.30 31.57 28.52
C ARG A 115 24.19 32.21 27.69
N GLY A 116 24.55 33.21 26.90
CA GLY A 116 23.62 33.89 25.99
C GLY A 116 22.31 34.30 26.67
N MET A 117 21.19 33.93 26.05
CA MET A 117 19.85 34.26 26.55
C MET A 117 19.43 33.52 27.83
N ALA A 118 20.12 32.44 28.21
CA ALA A 118 19.80 31.71 29.44
C ALA A 118 20.38 32.38 30.70
N ARG A 119 21.29 33.35 30.53
CA ARG A 119 21.93 34.05 31.64
C ARG A 119 21.11 35.27 32.06
N ASP A 120 20.55 35.21 33.27
CA ASP A 120 19.80 36.31 33.87
C ASP A 120 20.29 36.65 35.28
N GLY A 121 20.23 37.94 35.67
CA GLY A 121 20.70 38.41 36.97
C GLY A 121 19.74 38.13 38.13
N LYS A 122 18.46 37.90 37.84
CA LYS A 122 17.37 37.67 38.81
C LYS A 122 16.93 36.21 38.82
N VAL A 123 16.88 35.55 37.67
CA VAL A 123 16.43 34.17 37.50
C VAL A 123 17.62 33.21 37.47
N LYS A 124 17.68 32.27 38.42
CA LYS A 124 18.74 31.25 38.51
C LYS A 124 18.19 29.83 38.27
N GLY A 125 19.10 28.92 37.92
CA GLY A 125 18.82 27.49 37.88
C GLY A 125 18.50 26.94 39.26
N VAL A 126 17.49 26.07 39.34
CA VAL A 126 17.06 25.43 40.59
C VAL A 126 16.95 23.92 40.38
N LYS A 127 16.85 23.20 41.50
CA LYS A 127 16.58 21.77 41.48
C LYS A 127 15.13 21.53 41.06
N VAL A 128 14.90 20.69 40.05
CA VAL A 128 13.57 20.48 39.47
C VAL A 128 13.11 19.02 39.56
N PRO A 129 11.80 18.76 39.70
CA PRO A 129 11.27 17.41 39.69
C PRO A 129 11.31 16.75 38.30
N GLY A 130 11.53 15.45 38.28
CA GLY A 130 11.35 14.60 37.11
C GLY A 130 10.59 13.32 37.46
N TYR A 131 9.94 12.73 36.47
CA TYR A 131 9.16 11.50 36.60
C TYR A 131 9.59 10.50 35.54
N VAL A 132 10.10 9.36 35.97
CA VAL A 132 10.66 8.35 35.07
C VAL A 132 9.65 7.24 34.82
N TRP A 133 9.45 6.96 33.53
CA TRP A 133 8.60 5.90 32.99
C TRP A 133 9.46 4.74 32.47
N PRO A 134 9.02 3.49 32.66
CA PRO A 134 8.01 3.05 33.63
C PRO A 134 8.57 3.10 35.07
N LYS A 135 7.69 2.94 36.06
CA LYS A 135 8.07 2.88 37.47
C LYS A 135 9.14 1.81 37.70
N GLY A 136 10.26 2.21 38.30
CA GLY A 136 11.41 1.34 38.56
C GLY A 136 12.43 1.24 37.43
N ALA A 137 12.19 1.87 36.27
CA ALA A 137 13.15 1.87 35.17
C ALA A 137 14.40 2.68 35.49
N LYS A 138 15.56 2.18 35.07
CA LYS A 138 16.83 2.91 35.13
C LYS A 138 17.11 3.54 33.78
N LEU A 139 17.18 4.88 33.74
CA LEU A 139 17.38 5.64 32.49
C LEU A 139 18.70 5.30 31.78
N ASP A 140 19.72 4.89 32.53
CA ASP A 140 21.07 4.55 32.08
C ASP A 140 21.24 3.07 31.67
N ASP A 141 20.26 2.21 31.94
CA ASP A 141 20.28 0.81 31.50
C ASP A 141 19.85 0.71 30.03
N LEU A 142 20.80 0.80 29.11
CA LEU A 142 20.58 0.73 27.66
C LEU A 142 20.96 -0.63 27.06
N SER A 143 20.92 -1.70 27.87
CA SER A 143 21.26 -3.07 27.45
C SER A 143 20.34 -3.62 26.34
N ASP A 144 19.15 -3.06 26.21
CA ASP A 144 18.15 -3.40 25.18
C ASP A 144 18.32 -2.62 23.87
N GLY A 145 19.38 -1.81 23.75
CA GLY A 145 19.61 -0.97 22.57
C GLY A 145 18.62 0.19 22.41
N GLY A 146 17.73 0.43 23.39
CA GLY A 146 16.67 1.42 23.31
C GLY A 146 17.15 2.89 23.36
N VAL A 147 16.23 3.79 23.03
CA VAL A 147 16.40 5.26 23.16
C VAL A 147 15.74 5.79 24.42
N VAL A 148 16.26 6.90 24.93
CA VAL A 148 15.71 7.60 26.10
C VAL A 148 14.96 8.85 25.67
N GLY A 149 13.70 8.94 26.07
CA GLY A 149 12.88 10.14 25.85
C GLY A 149 13.06 11.17 26.96
N LEU A 150 13.22 12.44 26.59
CA LEU A 150 13.00 13.58 27.48
C LEU A 150 11.68 14.24 27.10
N PHE A 151 10.64 14.06 27.91
CA PHE A 151 9.31 14.64 27.67
C PHE A 151 9.10 15.95 28.42
N ILE A 152 8.72 16.98 27.67
CA ILE A 152 8.37 18.31 28.17
C ILE A 152 6.88 18.54 27.90
N HIS A 153 6.09 18.65 28.97
CA HIS A 153 4.66 18.86 28.84
C HIS A 153 4.31 20.28 28.34
N GLY A 154 3.15 20.40 27.71
CA GLY A 154 2.48 21.61 27.29
C GLY A 154 1.73 22.32 28.42
N GLY A 155 0.53 22.83 28.12
CA GLY A 155 -0.24 23.69 29.03
C GLY A 155 0.06 25.19 28.96
N GLY A 156 0.59 25.67 27.82
CA GLY A 156 0.73 27.10 27.53
C GLY A 156 1.67 27.85 28.48
N TYR A 157 2.63 27.16 29.12
CA TYR A 157 3.49 27.66 30.20
C TYR A 157 2.74 28.14 31.48
N MET A 158 1.41 27.98 31.54
CA MET A 158 0.56 28.51 32.61
C MET A 158 -0.04 27.39 33.49
N MET A 159 -0.18 26.20 32.94
CA MET A 159 -0.71 25.00 33.60
C MET A 159 0.02 23.75 33.10
N GLY A 160 -0.36 22.58 33.62
CA GLY A 160 0.25 21.30 33.29
C GLY A 160 1.15 20.77 34.39
N ASN A 161 1.55 19.50 34.25
CA ASN A 161 2.54 18.86 35.10
C ASN A 161 3.18 17.65 34.40
N GLY A 162 4.34 17.22 34.89
CA GLY A 162 5.09 16.06 34.39
C GLY A 162 4.63 14.69 34.93
N THR A 163 3.54 14.62 35.70
CA THR A 163 3.07 13.37 36.34
C THR A 163 2.15 12.57 35.43
N GLU A 164 2.04 11.28 35.69
CA GLU A 164 1.13 10.33 35.02
C GLU A 164 -0.36 10.71 35.02
N THR A 165 -0.76 11.67 35.85
CA THR A 165 -2.16 12.11 35.98
C THR A 165 -2.55 13.17 34.95
N PHE A 166 -1.58 13.79 34.26
CA PHE A 166 -1.86 14.83 33.28
C PHE A 166 -2.11 14.22 31.89
N GLY A 167 -3.13 14.73 31.18
CA GLY A 167 -3.66 14.10 29.96
C GLY A 167 -2.62 13.97 28.84
N GLU A 168 -1.74 14.96 28.68
CA GLU A 168 -0.69 14.93 27.65
C GLU A 168 0.35 13.81 27.88
N LEU A 169 0.48 13.27 29.10
CA LEU A 169 1.36 12.12 29.36
C LEU A 169 0.84 10.84 28.72
N ASN A 170 -0.36 10.84 28.10
CA ASN A 170 -0.76 9.82 27.15
C ASN A 170 0.26 9.66 26.01
N ILE A 171 0.94 10.74 25.59
CA ILE A 171 2.03 10.68 24.60
C ILE A 171 3.17 9.80 25.13
N ALA A 172 3.68 10.11 26.31
CA ALA A 172 4.75 9.34 26.94
C ALA A 172 4.33 7.88 27.20
N ARG A 173 3.13 7.67 27.73
CA ARG A 173 2.54 6.34 27.98
C ARG A 173 2.43 5.53 26.69
N MET A 174 2.01 6.15 25.60
CA MET A 174 1.89 5.48 24.32
C MET A 174 3.25 5.18 23.70
N LEU A 175 4.17 6.14 23.65
CA LEU A 175 5.52 5.94 23.09
C LEU A 175 6.27 4.84 23.85
N HIS A 176 6.19 4.84 25.18
CA HIS A 176 6.74 3.78 26.02
C HIS A 176 6.21 2.39 25.64
N LYS A 177 4.89 2.27 25.42
CA LYS A 177 4.23 1.00 25.09
C LYS A 177 4.42 0.58 23.63
N ARG A 178 4.59 1.53 22.70
CA ARG A 178 4.39 1.31 21.26
C ARG A 178 5.59 1.66 20.38
N SER A 179 6.73 2.03 20.97
CA SER A 179 7.99 2.32 20.27
C SER A 179 9.20 1.68 20.97
N ASN A 180 10.40 1.88 20.41
CA ASN A 180 11.68 1.49 21.04
C ASN A 180 12.13 2.44 22.16
N MET A 181 11.37 3.51 22.43
CA MET A 181 11.61 4.42 23.55
C MET A 181 11.08 3.82 24.85
N LYS A 182 11.81 2.85 25.42
CA LYS A 182 11.35 2.13 26.63
C LYS A 182 11.43 2.96 27.90
N ARG A 183 12.17 4.06 27.89
CA ARG A 183 12.44 4.87 29.10
C ARG A 183 12.21 6.34 28.78
N ILE A 184 11.39 7.00 29.60
CA ILE A 184 11.07 8.42 29.38
C ILE A 184 11.21 9.17 30.70
N LEU A 185 11.97 10.25 30.69
CA LEU A 185 12.03 11.24 31.75
C LEU A 185 11.04 12.37 31.43
N SER A 186 9.95 12.46 32.18
CA SER A 186 9.00 13.59 32.10
C SER A 186 9.43 14.70 33.04
N LEU A 187 9.65 15.89 32.49
CA LEU A 187 10.13 17.06 33.22
C LEU A 187 8.96 17.87 33.80
N GLU A 188 9.06 18.27 35.07
CA GLU A 188 8.23 19.30 35.69
C GLU A 188 9.02 20.62 35.75
N TYR A 189 8.83 21.48 34.76
CA TYR A 189 9.52 22.77 34.68
C TYR A 189 8.71 23.88 35.38
N ARG A 190 9.37 24.97 35.79
CA ARG A 190 8.71 26.14 36.40
C ARG A 190 7.73 26.79 35.43
N LEU A 191 6.47 26.95 35.85
CA LEU A 191 5.46 27.65 35.05
C LEU A 191 5.59 29.17 35.23
N CYS A 192 4.91 29.97 34.39
CA CYS A 192 4.96 31.43 34.47
C CYS A 192 4.41 31.99 35.79
N GLY A 193 3.61 31.21 36.53
CA GLY A 193 3.18 31.55 37.89
C GLY A 193 4.29 31.40 38.93
N ASP A 194 5.31 30.58 38.65
CA ASP A 194 6.46 30.33 39.52
C ASP A 194 7.62 31.28 39.20
N SER A 195 7.95 31.45 37.91
CA SER A 195 9.02 32.34 37.42
C SER A 195 8.86 32.65 35.94
N CYS A 196 9.25 33.86 35.52
CA CYS A 196 9.38 34.20 34.10
C CYS A 196 10.61 33.53 33.46
N HIS A 197 10.67 33.58 32.14
CA HIS A 197 11.83 33.20 31.33
C HIS A 197 13.10 33.94 31.83
N PRO A 198 14.30 33.32 31.84
CA PRO A 198 14.70 32.03 31.25
C PRO A 198 14.49 30.79 32.13
N ALA A 199 13.66 30.83 33.18
CA ALA A 199 13.46 29.71 34.09
C ALA A 199 13.12 28.38 33.38
N GLN A 200 12.20 28.41 32.41
CA GLN A 200 11.74 27.24 31.67
C GLN A 200 12.89 26.60 30.88
N LEU A 201 13.69 27.43 30.19
CA LEU A 201 14.86 26.98 29.42
C LEU A 201 15.95 26.40 30.35
N LEU A 202 16.19 27.02 31.50
CA LEU A 202 17.14 26.53 32.50
C LEU A 202 16.72 25.15 33.04
N ASP A 203 15.42 24.93 33.25
CA ASP A 203 14.89 23.67 33.76
C ASP A 203 14.96 22.56 32.70
N ALA A 204 14.66 22.87 31.44
CA ALA A 204 14.84 21.96 30.31
C ALA A 204 16.32 21.60 30.07
N LEU A 205 17.21 22.60 30.15
CA LEU A 205 18.66 22.41 30.07
C LEU A 205 19.17 21.53 31.22
N ALA A 206 18.66 21.72 32.44
CA ALA A 206 19.02 20.90 33.60
C ALA A 206 18.64 19.41 33.37
N ALA A 207 17.45 19.15 32.82
CA ALA A 207 17.01 17.80 32.50
C ALA A 207 17.86 17.14 31.41
N TYR A 208 18.17 17.87 30.34
CA TYR A 208 19.03 17.37 29.27
C TYR A 208 20.47 17.14 29.76
N ALA A 209 21.02 18.08 30.53
CA ALA A 209 22.34 17.95 31.15
C ALA A 209 22.39 16.77 32.14
N HIS A 210 21.30 16.46 32.83
CA HIS A 210 21.21 15.30 33.70
C HIS A 210 21.37 14.00 32.91
N LEU A 211 20.66 13.85 31.78
CA LEU A 211 20.80 12.67 30.90
C LEU A 211 22.22 12.54 30.33
N VAL A 212 22.79 13.63 29.83
CA VAL A 212 24.10 13.61 29.15
C VAL A 212 25.28 13.55 30.12
N GLU A 213 25.31 14.39 31.15
CA GLU A 213 26.48 14.53 32.03
C GLU A 213 26.38 13.71 33.32
N THR A 214 25.17 13.52 33.87
CA THR A 214 25.00 12.77 35.14
C THR A 214 24.83 11.29 34.88
N LEU A 215 24.00 10.93 33.89
CA LEU A 215 23.74 9.54 33.51
C LEU A 215 24.62 9.03 32.36
N ASN A 216 25.44 9.92 31.77
CA ASN A 216 26.39 9.58 30.71
C ASN A 216 25.76 8.86 29.51
N ILE A 217 24.53 9.24 29.16
CA ILE A 217 23.82 8.70 27.99
C ILE A 217 24.36 9.37 26.73
N ASP A 218 24.68 8.57 25.70
CA ASP A 218 25.07 9.09 24.39
C ASP A 218 23.96 10.02 23.85
N PRO A 219 24.26 11.31 23.55
CA PRO A 219 23.29 12.25 23.00
C PRO A 219 22.53 11.72 21.78
N LYS A 220 23.15 10.88 20.95
CA LYS A 220 22.51 10.25 19.79
C LYS A 220 21.38 9.28 20.14
N ARG A 221 21.35 8.78 21.39
CA ARG A 221 20.29 7.92 21.93
C ARG A 221 19.20 8.68 22.68
N ILE A 222 19.30 10.01 22.73
CA ILE A 222 18.33 10.87 23.41
C ILE A 222 17.39 11.48 22.37
N VAL A 223 16.09 11.31 22.58
CA VAL A 223 15.06 12.00 21.81
C VAL A 223 14.36 13.00 22.73
N VAL A 224 14.30 14.26 22.33
CA VAL A 224 13.60 15.30 23.10
C VAL A 224 12.23 15.51 22.49
N LEU A 225 11.18 15.35 23.30
CA LEU A 225 9.80 15.39 22.85
C LEU A 225 8.97 16.39 23.64
N GLY A 226 8.07 17.09 22.97
CA GLY A 226 7.24 18.12 23.60
C GLY A 226 5.90 18.35 22.91
N ALA A 227 4.89 18.62 23.73
CA ALA A 227 3.53 18.92 23.27
C ALA A 227 3.19 20.40 23.48
N CYS A 228 2.47 21.04 22.56
CA CYS A 228 2.02 22.44 22.71
C CYS A 228 3.20 23.39 23.09
N ALA A 229 3.12 24.07 24.24
CA ALA A 229 4.19 24.91 24.78
C ALA A 229 5.47 24.14 25.14
N GLY A 230 5.36 22.86 25.48
CA GLY A 230 6.51 21.98 25.65
C GLY A 230 7.26 21.78 24.33
N GLY A 231 6.54 21.67 23.21
CA GLY A 231 7.14 21.65 21.87
C GLY A 231 7.88 22.93 21.51
N ASN A 232 7.35 24.09 21.92
CA ASN A 232 8.06 25.38 21.85
C ASN A 232 9.38 25.32 22.63
N LEU A 233 9.34 24.81 23.86
CA LEU A 233 10.52 24.69 24.72
C LEU A 233 11.55 23.70 24.19
N VAL A 234 11.12 22.62 23.51
CA VAL A 234 12.01 21.69 22.80
C VAL A 234 12.78 22.41 21.70
N MET A 235 12.10 23.21 20.88
CA MET A 235 12.76 23.99 19.82
C MET A 235 13.71 25.05 20.39
N MET A 236 13.30 25.71 21.48
CA MET A 236 14.12 26.69 22.19
C MET A 236 15.40 26.05 22.77
N LEU A 237 15.26 24.87 23.40
CA LEU A 237 16.40 24.09 23.91
C LEU A 237 17.32 23.65 22.77
N ALA A 238 16.78 23.07 21.69
CA ALA A 238 17.56 22.62 20.54
C ALA A 238 18.37 23.79 19.93
N ARG A 239 17.74 24.96 19.79
CA ARG A 239 18.42 26.18 19.33
C ARG A 239 19.53 26.62 20.25
N TYR A 240 19.26 26.64 21.56
CA TYR A 240 20.25 27.01 22.56
C TYR A 240 21.46 26.07 22.55
N LEU A 241 21.22 24.75 22.43
CA LEU A 241 22.28 23.74 22.28
C LEU A 241 23.11 23.97 21.02
N TYR A 242 22.45 24.28 19.90
CA TYR A 242 23.10 24.51 18.62
C TYR A 242 23.95 25.79 18.59
N GLU A 243 23.38 26.93 19.01
CA GLU A 243 24.03 28.24 18.92
C GLU A 243 25.13 28.40 19.99
N GLU A 244 24.86 28.04 21.24
CA GLU A 244 25.79 28.24 22.35
C GLU A 244 26.79 27.09 22.51
N LYS A 245 26.53 25.94 21.86
CA LYS A 245 27.39 24.74 21.87
C LYS A 245 27.74 24.26 23.28
N VAL A 246 26.81 24.45 24.21
CA VAL A 246 27.01 24.12 25.63
C VAL A 246 26.91 22.62 25.88
N LEU A 247 26.10 21.89 25.12
CA LEU A 247 26.03 20.42 25.12
C LEU A 247 25.78 19.95 23.67
N PRO A 248 26.08 18.68 23.33
CA PRO A 248 25.77 18.12 22.02
C PRO A 248 24.26 18.16 21.72
N MET A 249 23.89 18.13 20.43
CA MET A 249 22.49 18.00 20.02
C MET A 249 21.94 16.59 20.33
N PRO A 250 20.64 16.45 20.62
CA PRO A 250 20.00 15.14 20.74
C PRO A 250 19.96 14.39 19.41
N GLY A 251 19.74 13.09 19.47
CA GLY A 251 19.60 12.22 18.29
C GLY A 251 18.34 12.46 17.48
N GLY A 252 17.28 13.02 18.09
CA GLY A 252 16.06 13.40 17.39
C GLY A 252 15.14 14.32 18.20
N LEU A 253 14.21 14.96 17.52
CA LEU A 253 13.16 15.81 18.11
C LEU A 253 11.77 15.27 17.73
N MET A 254 10.82 15.31 18.67
CA MET A 254 9.41 15.01 18.37
C MET A 254 8.50 16.11 18.90
N LEU A 255 7.75 16.74 18.00
CA LEU A 255 6.89 17.87 18.29
C LEU A 255 5.43 17.47 18.05
N PHE A 256 4.59 17.68 19.06
CA PHE A 256 3.16 17.35 19.02
C PHE A 256 2.33 18.62 19.19
N SER A 257 1.61 19.02 18.14
CA SER A 257 0.87 20.29 18.08
C SER A 257 1.66 21.46 18.70
N PRO A 258 2.94 21.68 18.33
CA PRO A 258 3.78 22.65 19.03
C PRO A 258 3.29 24.08 18.77
N VAL A 259 3.41 24.93 19.79
CA VAL A 259 3.24 26.38 19.63
C VAL A 259 4.54 26.95 19.09
N LEU A 260 4.51 27.55 17.91
CA LEU A 260 5.73 27.94 17.21
C LEU A 260 5.86 29.43 16.97
N ASP A 261 4.77 30.19 17.10
CA ASP A 261 4.76 31.65 16.98
C ASP A 261 4.16 32.29 18.24
N MET A 262 5.03 32.80 19.11
CA MET A 262 4.60 33.52 20.32
C MET A 262 4.36 35.02 20.07
N GLY A 263 4.80 35.54 18.92
CA GLY A 263 4.65 36.94 18.53
C GLY A 263 3.29 37.24 17.88
N ILE A 264 2.70 36.29 17.17
CA ILE A 264 1.43 36.48 16.45
C ILE A 264 0.27 36.91 17.34
N ASP A 265 0.22 36.47 18.60
CA ASP A 265 -0.83 36.88 19.54
C ASP A 265 -0.78 38.39 19.85
N PHE A 266 0.41 38.98 19.80
CA PHE A 266 0.61 40.43 19.93
C PHE A 266 0.08 41.15 18.68
N GLU A 267 0.38 40.63 17.49
CA GLU A 267 -0.08 41.18 16.22
C GLU A 267 -1.61 41.10 16.08
N ILE A 268 -2.22 39.99 16.53
CA ILE A 268 -3.68 39.79 16.58
C ILE A 268 -4.32 40.78 17.57
N ALA A 269 -3.76 40.94 18.77
CA ALA A 269 -4.28 41.88 19.77
C ALA A 269 -4.23 43.34 19.29
N GLN A 270 -3.29 43.68 18.41
CA GLN A 270 -3.16 45.00 17.77
C GLN A 270 -3.98 45.14 16.48
N GLY A 271 -4.64 44.08 16.02
CA GLY A 271 -5.38 44.07 14.76
C GLY A 271 -4.50 44.15 13.51
N THR A 272 -3.23 43.76 13.61
CA THR A 272 -2.22 43.84 12.54
C THR A 272 -2.00 42.51 11.81
N ALA A 273 -2.42 41.38 12.39
CA ALA A 273 -2.41 40.06 11.77
C ALA A 273 -3.83 39.51 11.56
N LYS A 274 -3.98 38.57 10.62
CA LYS A 274 -5.22 37.81 10.45
C LYS A 274 -5.37 36.77 11.58
N PRO A 275 -6.61 36.44 11.99
CA PRO A 275 -6.85 35.32 12.89
C PRO A 275 -6.32 34.01 12.27
N ARG A 276 -5.84 33.10 13.12
CA ARG A 276 -5.43 31.75 12.73
C ARG A 276 -6.57 30.99 12.02
N PRO A 277 -6.27 30.04 11.11
CA PRO A 277 -7.29 29.16 10.55
C PRO A 277 -7.95 28.33 11.66
N ASN A 278 -9.14 27.78 11.41
CA ASN A 278 -9.87 26.90 12.35
C ASN A 278 -10.13 27.45 13.76
N THR A 279 -9.87 28.74 14.02
CA THR A 279 -10.03 29.36 15.35
C THR A 279 -11.48 29.34 15.83
N ASP A 280 -12.45 29.11 14.94
CA ASP A 280 -13.87 28.93 15.26
C ASP A 280 -14.18 27.53 15.81
N ILE A 281 -13.49 26.48 15.34
CA ILE A 281 -13.74 25.08 15.68
C ILE A 281 -12.75 24.50 16.70
N ASP A 282 -11.49 24.95 16.66
CA ASP A 282 -10.44 24.54 17.60
C ASP A 282 -10.67 25.16 18.98
N TRP A 283 -10.21 24.47 20.02
CA TRP A 283 -10.41 24.87 21.41
C TRP A 283 -9.28 25.74 21.94
N LEU A 284 -8.11 25.74 21.27
CA LEU A 284 -6.98 26.58 21.68
C LEU A 284 -7.39 28.05 21.71
N ALA A 285 -7.35 28.63 22.91
CA ALA A 285 -7.55 30.06 23.13
C ALA A 285 -6.18 30.65 23.48
N THR A 286 -5.45 31.13 22.49
CA THR A 286 -4.17 31.80 22.76
C THR A 286 -4.41 33.12 23.49
N SER A 287 -3.56 33.41 24.47
CA SER A 287 -3.73 34.55 25.36
C SER A 287 -2.50 35.42 25.31
N HIS A 288 -2.64 36.63 24.75
CA HIS A 288 -1.61 37.66 24.82
C HIS A 288 -1.08 37.85 26.27
N LEU A 289 -1.96 37.67 27.27
CA LEU A 289 -1.61 37.78 28.67
C LEU A 289 -0.65 36.68 29.15
N ALA A 290 -0.75 35.46 28.60
CA ALA A 290 0.17 34.37 28.91
C ALA A 290 1.58 34.67 28.38
N ASN A 291 1.69 35.20 27.16
CA ASN A 291 2.98 35.56 26.56
C ASN A 291 3.65 36.70 27.33
N VAL A 292 2.88 37.68 27.82
CA VAL A 292 3.38 38.75 28.70
C VAL A 292 3.86 38.19 30.05
N ARG A 293 3.18 37.20 30.62
CA ARG A 293 3.63 36.54 31.87
C ARG A 293 4.90 35.72 31.67
N LEU A 294 5.07 35.09 30.50
CA LEU A 294 6.27 34.33 30.17
C LEU A 294 7.52 35.21 30.15
N ILE A 295 7.45 36.38 29.50
CA ILE A 295 8.60 37.31 29.43
C ILE A 295 8.78 38.15 30.70
N GLY A 296 7.71 38.38 31.48
CA GLY A 296 7.75 39.18 32.71
C GLY A 296 7.62 40.69 32.49
N GLN A 297 7.13 41.43 33.50
CA GLN A 297 6.82 42.86 33.39
C GLN A 297 8.05 43.79 33.29
N ASP A 298 9.24 43.30 33.66
CA ASP A 298 10.49 44.06 33.59
C ASP A 298 11.19 43.93 32.22
N HIS A 299 10.82 42.95 31.39
CA HIS A 299 11.41 42.71 30.07
C HIS A 299 10.58 43.41 29.00
N ASN A 300 10.95 44.65 28.70
CA ASN A 300 10.17 45.51 27.84
C ASN A 300 10.70 45.55 26.40
N GLU A 301 10.69 44.41 25.69
CA GLU A 301 10.79 44.39 24.22
C GLU A 301 9.90 43.27 23.64
N PRO A 302 8.78 43.62 22.96
CA PRO A 302 8.00 42.67 22.16
C PRO A 302 8.85 41.91 21.13
N GLU A 303 10.01 42.47 20.76
CA GLU A 303 10.97 41.93 19.78
C GLU A 303 11.49 40.54 20.16
N ILE A 304 11.64 40.22 21.46
CA ILE A 304 12.12 38.91 21.91
C ILE A 304 11.12 37.79 21.55
N LEU A 305 9.81 38.05 21.64
CA LEU A 305 8.78 37.08 21.29
C LEU A 305 8.78 36.76 19.79
N PHE A 306 9.13 37.74 18.95
CA PHE A 306 9.29 37.55 17.51
C PHE A 306 10.60 36.86 17.15
N GLY A 307 11.57 36.88 18.06
CA GLY A 307 12.85 36.22 17.90
C GLY A 307 12.71 34.70 17.76
N PRO A 308 13.64 34.05 17.06
CA PRO A 308 13.46 32.67 16.62
C PRO A 308 13.71 31.61 17.71
N TYR A 309 13.96 32.06 18.94
CA TYR A 309 13.91 31.25 20.15
C TYR A 309 12.48 31.03 20.67
N PHE A 310 11.61 32.04 20.53
CA PHE A 310 10.21 31.96 20.95
C PHE A 310 9.29 31.70 19.76
N SER A 311 9.64 32.26 18.59
CA SER A 311 8.89 32.10 17.36
C SER A 311 9.71 31.35 16.31
N SER A 312 9.84 30.02 16.46
CA SER A 312 10.70 29.19 15.61
C SER A 312 10.31 29.25 14.13
N ASN A 313 9.02 29.30 13.80
CA ASN A 313 8.56 29.45 12.41
C ASN A 313 9.01 30.78 11.74
N ARG A 314 9.50 31.76 12.50
CA ARG A 314 9.99 33.06 11.99
C ARG A 314 11.52 33.10 11.78
N ALA A 315 12.21 31.97 11.93
CA ALA A 315 13.65 31.90 11.68
C ALA A 315 14.01 32.19 10.21
N GLN A 316 15.22 32.67 9.96
CA GLN A 316 15.72 32.84 8.59
C GLN A 316 16.06 31.48 7.96
N PRO A 317 15.88 31.29 6.65
CA PRO A 317 16.42 30.11 5.96
C PRO A 317 17.90 29.89 6.26
N GLY A 318 18.30 28.65 6.50
CA GLY A 318 19.61 28.23 6.96
C GLY A 318 19.76 28.16 8.48
N SER A 319 18.75 28.58 9.26
CA SER A 319 18.82 28.57 10.74
C SER A 319 18.85 27.17 11.34
N TYR A 320 18.39 26.15 10.60
CA TYR A 320 18.25 24.78 11.08
C TYR A 320 19.26 23.81 10.47
N THR A 321 20.27 24.31 9.76
CA THR A 321 21.31 23.45 9.18
C THR A 321 22.00 22.64 10.28
N SER A 322 22.00 21.31 10.12
CA SER A 322 22.51 20.32 11.10
C SER A 322 21.63 20.08 12.33
N TYR A 323 20.36 20.47 12.30
CA TYR A 323 19.39 19.97 13.27
C TYR A 323 19.19 18.45 13.10
N PRO A 324 18.92 17.73 14.19
CA PRO A 324 18.66 16.29 14.12
C PRO A 324 17.33 15.99 13.43
N PRO A 325 17.10 14.72 13.01
CA PRO A 325 15.82 14.27 12.49
C PRO A 325 14.66 14.72 13.39
N THR A 326 13.64 15.31 12.77
CA THR A 326 12.55 15.99 13.48
C THR A 326 11.21 15.43 13.02
N PHE A 327 10.46 14.91 13.98
CA PHE A 327 9.07 14.48 13.79
C PHE A 327 8.12 15.61 14.21
N VAL A 328 7.14 15.95 13.38
CA VAL A 328 6.11 16.94 13.69
C VAL A 328 4.73 16.34 13.41
N SER A 329 3.84 16.31 14.41
CA SER A 329 2.45 15.87 14.28
C SER A 329 1.47 16.96 14.69
N ILE A 330 0.50 17.24 13.83
CA ILE A 330 -0.53 18.27 14.04
C ILE A 330 -1.92 17.77 13.61
N GLY A 331 -2.97 18.47 14.02
CA GLY A 331 -4.32 18.26 13.50
C GLY A 331 -4.63 19.08 12.24
N ASP A 332 -5.43 18.56 11.32
CA ASP A 332 -5.88 19.32 10.14
C ASP A 332 -6.95 20.39 10.48
N ALA A 333 -7.61 20.25 11.63
CA ALA A 333 -8.61 21.14 12.21
C ALA A 333 -8.06 21.96 13.39
N GLU A 334 -6.73 21.95 13.56
CA GLU A 334 -5.99 22.74 14.54
C GLU A 334 -5.77 24.17 14.06
N SER A 335 -5.68 25.12 14.99
CA SER A 335 -5.46 26.54 14.73
C SER A 335 -4.00 26.90 14.43
N LEU A 336 -3.05 26.10 14.91
CA LEU A 336 -1.60 26.30 14.69
C LEU A 336 -1.09 25.68 13.37
N ARG A 337 -1.99 25.24 12.49
CA ARG A 337 -1.63 24.50 11.28
C ARG A 337 -0.63 25.25 10.39
N GLU A 338 -0.94 26.50 10.05
CA GLU A 338 -0.10 27.29 9.13
C GLU A 338 1.31 27.55 9.69
N GLU A 339 1.43 27.88 10.99
CA GLU A 339 2.75 28.10 11.62
C GLU A 339 3.59 26.81 11.71
N ASN A 340 2.94 25.66 11.85
CA ASN A 340 3.58 24.35 11.84
C ASN A 340 4.04 23.93 10.44
N GLU A 341 3.20 24.10 9.43
CA GLU A 341 3.56 23.88 8.03
C GLU A 341 4.77 24.76 7.64
N GLN A 342 4.79 26.02 8.09
CA GLN A 342 5.90 26.94 7.85
C GLN A 342 7.23 26.46 8.48
N LEU A 343 7.22 25.95 9.72
CA LEU A 343 8.43 25.38 10.33
C LEU A 343 8.93 24.17 9.55
N VAL A 344 8.02 23.28 9.13
CA VAL A 344 8.37 22.08 8.36
C VAL A 344 9.02 22.45 7.03
N GLU A 345 8.52 23.48 6.36
CA GLU A 345 9.13 24.03 5.15
C GLU A 345 10.55 24.55 5.40
N LEU A 346 10.76 25.31 6.49
CA LEU A 346 12.09 25.82 6.86
C LEU A 346 13.07 24.68 7.18
N LEU A 347 12.67 23.71 7.99
CA LEU A 347 13.51 22.56 8.35
C LEU A 347 13.91 21.74 7.11
N ARG A 348 12.95 21.45 6.22
CA ARG A 348 13.23 20.74 4.96
C ARG A 348 14.11 21.54 4.01
N GLY A 349 13.87 22.85 3.92
CA GLY A 349 14.70 23.78 3.13
C GLY A 349 16.16 23.79 3.60
N ASP A 350 16.39 23.58 4.89
CA ASP A 350 17.72 23.56 5.51
C ASP A 350 18.38 22.17 5.53
N GLY A 351 17.75 21.18 4.89
CA GLY A 351 18.27 19.82 4.74
C GLY A 351 18.07 18.91 5.96
N VAL A 352 17.15 19.26 6.86
CA VAL A 352 16.78 18.40 8.01
C VAL A 352 15.87 17.27 7.52
N ASP A 353 16.07 16.07 8.04
CA ASP A 353 15.14 14.96 7.83
C ASP A 353 13.86 15.18 8.65
N VAL A 354 12.74 15.46 7.97
CA VAL A 354 11.48 15.86 8.61
C VAL A 354 10.33 14.95 8.20
N THR A 355 9.85 14.20 9.17
CA THR A 355 8.60 13.45 9.08
C THR A 355 7.46 14.34 9.57
N PHE A 356 6.51 14.63 8.68
CA PHE A 356 5.39 15.52 8.95
C PHE A 356 4.06 14.76 8.85
N ASP A 357 3.36 14.70 9.98
CA ASP A 357 2.12 13.98 10.17
C ASP A 357 0.96 14.96 10.39
N VAL A 358 -0.11 14.82 9.59
CA VAL A 358 -1.31 15.67 9.69
C VAL A 358 -2.52 14.77 9.92
N GLN A 359 -3.12 14.89 11.10
CA GLN A 359 -4.22 14.06 11.54
C GLN A 359 -5.56 14.62 11.06
N ASN A 360 -6.30 13.80 10.33
CA ASN A 360 -7.58 14.20 9.74
C ASN A 360 -8.67 14.38 10.80
N ASP A 361 -9.44 15.46 10.68
CA ASP A 361 -10.46 15.96 11.59
C ASP A 361 -10.01 16.16 13.05
N ALA A 362 -8.70 16.33 13.28
CA ALA A 362 -8.11 16.50 14.60
C ALA A 362 -7.87 17.98 14.94
N VAL A 363 -8.18 18.36 16.19
CA VAL A 363 -7.99 19.70 16.77
C VAL A 363 -6.63 19.83 17.47
N HIS A 364 -6.30 21.00 18.04
CA HIS A 364 -5.07 21.17 18.80
C HIS A 364 -4.93 20.17 19.94
N ASP A 365 -3.73 19.60 20.10
CA ASP A 365 -3.39 18.66 21.18
C ASP A 365 -4.40 17.49 21.29
N PHE A 366 -4.91 17.03 20.14
CA PHE A 366 -5.84 15.91 19.99
C PHE A 366 -5.36 14.61 20.69
N ILE A 367 -4.06 14.49 20.96
CA ILE A 367 -3.43 13.33 21.60
C ILE A 367 -3.77 13.24 23.10
N SER A 368 -4.08 14.37 23.75
CA SER A 368 -4.62 14.35 25.12
C SER A 368 -6.04 13.78 25.20
N MET A 369 -6.70 13.51 24.06
CA MET A 369 -8.06 12.96 23.93
C MET A 369 -8.10 11.49 23.46
N ASP A 370 -7.12 10.66 23.87
CA ASP A 370 -6.98 9.24 23.51
C ASP A 370 -6.87 8.96 21.99
N ALA A 371 -6.43 9.95 21.22
CA ALA A 371 -6.03 9.74 19.83
C ALA A 371 -4.64 9.10 19.76
N ILE A 372 -4.47 8.17 18.82
CA ILE A 372 -3.23 7.44 18.59
C ILE A 372 -2.44 8.23 17.52
N PRO A 373 -1.22 8.73 17.82
CA PRO A 373 -0.27 9.19 16.82
C PRO A 373 -0.16 8.24 15.63
N SER A 374 -0.03 8.76 14.41
CA SER A 374 0.05 7.93 13.21
C SER A 374 1.17 6.90 13.27
N ASP A 375 1.08 5.89 12.41
CA ASP A 375 2.14 4.90 12.26
C ASP A 375 3.46 5.55 11.83
N GLN A 376 3.44 6.67 11.09
CA GLN A 376 4.63 7.50 10.83
C GLN A 376 5.26 8.08 12.11
N ALA A 377 4.47 8.45 13.11
CA ALA A 377 4.97 8.87 14.42
C ALA A 377 5.68 7.73 15.16
N ARG A 378 5.15 6.51 15.03
CA ARG A 378 5.70 5.31 15.65
C ARG A 378 6.96 4.85 14.93
N GLU A 379 6.97 4.90 13.61
CA GLU A 379 8.10 4.55 12.75
C GLU A 379 9.24 5.58 12.86
N SER A 380 8.95 6.88 12.94
CA SER A 380 9.98 7.90 13.14
C SER A 380 10.63 7.81 14.52
N ALA A 381 9.88 7.38 15.56
CA ALA A 381 10.46 7.04 16.86
C ALA A 381 11.38 5.81 16.81
N VAL A 382 11.24 4.95 15.80
CA VAL A 382 12.09 3.77 15.54
C VAL A 382 13.30 4.15 14.67
N GLN A 383 13.15 5.05 13.69
CA GLN A 383 14.19 5.45 12.72
C GLN A 383 15.47 6.05 13.32
N ASN A 384 15.46 6.49 14.58
CA ASN A 384 16.71 6.90 15.28
C ASN A 384 17.64 5.71 15.59
N HIS A 385 17.24 4.48 15.26
CA HIS A 385 18.15 3.38 14.99
C HIS A 385 17.70 2.65 13.71
N PRO A 386 18.63 2.23 12.84
CA PRO A 386 18.33 1.31 11.74
C PRO A 386 18.14 -0.11 12.31
N GLU A 387 17.18 -0.30 13.20
CA GLU A 387 16.71 -1.64 13.52
C GLU A 387 15.66 -2.00 12.48
N GLU A 388 15.99 -3.00 11.66
CA GLU A 388 15.16 -3.52 10.57
C GLU A 388 13.72 -3.70 11.04
N ARG A 389 12.77 -3.29 10.19
CA ARG A 389 11.41 -3.83 10.24
C ARG A 389 11.54 -5.35 10.33
N LYS A 390 11.18 -5.93 11.48
CA LYS A 390 11.30 -7.38 11.67
C LYS A 390 10.19 -8.06 10.87
N GLU A 391 10.57 -8.63 9.75
CA GLU A 391 9.66 -9.39 8.90
C GLU A 391 9.52 -10.81 9.46
N LEU A 392 8.27 -11.26 9.63
CA LEU A 392 7.97 -12.61 10.12
C LEU A 392 7.24 -13.37 9.03
N ILE A 393 7.74 -14.57 8.72
CA ILE A 393 7.20 -15.43 7.67
C ILE A 393 6.72 -16.72 8.32
N VAL A 394 5.48 -17.11 8.02
CA VAL A 394 4.91 -18.40 8.42
C VAL A 394 4.34 -19.07 7.17
N LYS A 395 4.81 -20.29 6.89
CA LYS A 395 4.35 -21.11 5.77
C LYS A 395 3.43 -22.21 6.29
N LEU A 396 2.26 -22.36 5.67
CA LEU A 396 1.23 -23.32 6.03
C LEU A 396 0.76 -24.07 4.79
N LEU A 397 0.09 -25.21 4.98
CA LEU A 397 -0.64 -25.86 3.90
C LEU A 397 -1.85 -25.01 3.51
N SER A 398 -2.17 -24.91 2.22
CA SER A 398 -3.30 -24.09 1.77
C SER A 398 -4.66 -24.66 2.19
N GLN A 399 -4.76 -25.98 2.37
CA GLN A 399 -5.94 -26.66 2.87
C GLN A 399 -5.53 -27.78 3.83
N ASP A 400 -6.04 -27.72 5.05
CA ASP A 400 -5.86 -28.75 6.07
C ASP A 400 -7.09 -28.76 7.02
N PRO A 401 -8.24 -29.28 6.54
CA PRO A 401 -9.49 -29.23 7.27
C PRO A 401 -9.46 -30.01 8.60
N GLY A 402 -8.46 -30.86 8.81
CA GLY A 402 -8.23 -31.54 10.08
C GLY A 402 -7.70 -30.61 11.18
N ASN A 403 -7.01 -29.51 10.81
CA ASN A 403 -6.33 -28.63 11.74
C ASN A 403 -6.92 -27.20 11.81
N TYR A 404 -7.35 -26.63 10.69
CA TYR A 404 -7.98 -25.30 10.63
C TYR A 404 -9.02 -25.24 9.52
N LYS A 405 -10.07 -24.44 9.73
CA LYS A 405 -11.12 -24.24 8.73
C LYS A 405 -10.65 -23.38 7.56
N ASP A 406 -9.81 -22.39 7.84
CA ASP A 406 -9.25 -21.47 6.84
C ASP A 406 -7.85 -21.02 7.24
N ALA A 407 -6.90 -21.06 6.31
CA ALA A 407 -5.48 -20.82 6.56
C ALA A 407 -5.16 -19.40 7.08
N PRO A 408 -5.81 -18.31 6.63
CA PRO A 408 -5.56 -16.96 7.15
C PRO A 408 -5.83 -16.82 8.66
N THR A 409 -6.70 -17.66 9.24
CA THR A 409 -6.96 -17.63 10.70
C THR A 409 -5.76 -18.09 11.52
N GLU A 410 -4.83 -18.83 10.91
CA GLU A 410 -3.57 -19.22 11.55
C GLU A 410 -2.54 -18.08 11.57
N GLY A 411 -2.88 -16.90 11.04
CA GLY A 411 -2.19 -15.63 11.35
C GLY A 411 -2.06 -15.40 12.87
N ARG A 412 -2.91 -16.07 13.68
CA ARG A 412 -2.74 -16.21 15.14
C ARG A 412 -1.30 -16.56 15.55
N ARG A 413 -0.58 -17.41 14.79
CA ARG A 413 0.79 -17.82 15.15
C ARG A 413 1.78 -16.65 15.09
N ILE A 414 1.60 -15.77 14.11
CA ILE A 414 2.37 -14.54 14.00
C ILE A 414 2.00 -13.62 15.16
N LEU A 415 0.71 -13.49 15.47
CA LEU A 415 0.26 -12.71 16.63
C LEU A 415 0.86 -13.25 17.93
N GLU A 416 0.78 -14.55 18.20
CA GLU A 416 1.38 -15.22 19.37
C GLU A 416 2.89 -14.93 19.47
N GLN A 417 3.63 -14.95 18.36
CA GLN A 417 5.06 -14.64 18.33
C GLN A 417 5.35 -13.16 18.61
N VAL A 418 4.55 -12.25 18.06
CA VAL A 418 4.77 -10.80 18.21
C VAL A 418 4.42 -10.36 19.64
N THR A 419 3.44 -11.00 20.28
CA THR A 419 2.82 -10.45 21.49
C THR A 419 3.03 -11.30 22.73
N GLY A 420 3.46 -12.54 22.54
CA GLY A 420 3.74 -13.47 23.63
C GLY A 420 2.47 -14.00 24.32
N GLU A 421 1.28 -13.63 23.84
CA GLU A 421 0.00 -14.14 24.34
C GLU A 421 -0.40 -15.42 23.59
N SER A 422 -0.87 -16.43 24.30
CA SER A 422 -1.36 -17.68 23.69
C SER A 422 -2.78 -17.49 23.16
N ILE A 423 -3.01 -17.79 21.88
CA ILE A 423 -4.30 -17.64 21.20
C ILE A 423 -4.83 -19.02 20.82
N LEU A 424 -5.92 -19.43 21.46
CA LEU A 424 -6.52 -20.75 21.25
C LEU A 424 -7.00 -20.91 19.80
N ARG A 425 -6.80 -22.12 19.24
CA ARG A 425 -7.31 -22.46 17.90
C ARG A 425 -8.83 -22.28 17.83
N GLY A 426 -9.30 -21.63 16.77
CA GLY A 426 -10.73 -21.38 16.54
C GLY A 426 -11.32 -20.22 17.35
N GLN A 427 -10.51 -19.53 18.16
CA GLN A 427 -10.91 -18.26 18.77
C GLN A 427 -10.95 -17.15 17.70
N VAL A 428 -11.94 -16.28 17.81
CA VAL A 428 -12.04 -15.08 16.95
C VAL A 428 -10.89 -14.13 17.27
N LEU A 429 -10.17 -13.69 16.25
CA LEU A 429 -9.05 -12.76 16.39
C LEU A 429 -9.55 -11.32 16.55
N GLU A 430 -9.10 -10.65 17.61
CA GLU A 430 -9.42 -9.24 17.86
C GLU A 430 -8.57 -8.30 17.01
N THR A 431 -9.21 -7.29 16.42
CA THR A 431 -8.57 -6.41 15.41
C THR A 431 -8.05 -5.09 15.96
N ILE A 432 -8.53 -4.63 17.14
CA ILE A 432 -8.24 -3.28 17.68
C ILE A 432 -7.72 -3.29 19.14
N SER A 433 -7.55 -4.44 19.79
CA SER A 433 -6.95 -4.43 21.13
C SER A 433 -5.44 -4.14 21.05
N SER A 434 -4.86 -3.78 22.20
CA SER A 434 -3.58 -3.09 22.44
C SER A 434 -2.33 -3.56 21.65
N PHE A 435 -2.40 -4.62 20.84
CA PHE A 435 -1.25 -5.31 20.29
C PHE A 435 -1.33 -5.92 18.87
N HIS A 436 -2.46 -6.05 18.15
CA HIS A 436 -2.47 -7.15 17.15
C HIS A 436 -2.58 -6.87 15.64
N ILE A 437 -3.30 -5.88 15.10
CA ILE A 437 -3.23 -5.56 13.64
C ILE A 437 -3.40 -4.05 13.47
N ALA A 438 -2.38 -3.33 12.99
CA ALA A 438 -2.37 -1.87 13.07
C ALA A 438 -2.98 -1.15 11.85
N GLU A 439 -2.80 -1.64 10.62
CA GLU A 439 -3.15 -0.83 9.43
C GLU A 439 -3.88 -1.59 8.32
N TYR A 440 -3.31 -2.69 7.81
CA TYR A 440 -3.84 -3.39 6.63
C TYR A 440 -3.78 -4.91 6.79
N ILE A 441 -4.78 -5.59 6.27
CA ILE A 441 -4.72 -7.01 5.93
C ILE A 441 -4.84 -7.09 4.42
N ARG A 442 -3.77 -7.51 3.76
CA ARG A 442 -3.76 -7.67 2.31
C ARG A 442 -3.83 -9.14 1.97
N LEU A 443 -4.69 -9.46 1.01
CA LEU A 443 -4.97 -10.82 0.60
C LEU A 443 -4.82 -10.95 -0.92
N SER A 444 -4.38 -12.12 -1.36
CA SER A 444 -4.48 -12.56 -2.74
C SER A 444 -5.09 -13.95 -2.74
N THR A 445 -6.00 -14.22 -3.67
CA THR A 445 -6.68 -15.53 -3.74
C THR A 445 -6.78 -16.00 -5.18
N THR A 446 -6.39 -17.26 -5.43
CA THR A 446 -6.53 -17.88 -6.73
C THR A 446 -7.83 -18.66 -6.76
N ILE A 447 -8.88 -18.10 -7.38
CA ILE A 447 -10.15 -18.82 -7.58
C ILE A 447 -10.00 -19.74 -8.79
N ASN A 448 -9.65 -21.00 -8.55
CA ASN A 448 -9.58 -22.04 -9.60
C ASN A 448 -10.96 -22.45 -10.13
N ALA A 449 -12.07 -21.90 -9.63
CA ALA A 449 -13.43 -22.31 -9.99
C ALA A 449 -13.72 -22.23 -11.51
N LEU A 450 -13.07 -21.32 -12.24
CA LEU A 450 -13.20 -21.25 -13.70
C LEU A 450 -12.50 -22.44 -14.40
N LEU A 451 -11.30 -22.81 -13.94
CA LEU A 451 -10.52 -23.95 -14.46
C LEU A 451 -11.18 -25.28 -14.10
N GLU A 452 -11.65 -25.41 -12.85
CA GLU A 452 -12.30 -26.61 -12.33
C GLU A 452 -13.76 -26.75 -12.71
N ARG A 453 -14.37 -25.72 -13.33
CA ARG A 453 -15.80 -25.65 -13.65
C ARG A 453 -16.71 -25.84 -12.43
N LYS A 454 -16.33 -25.25 -11.28
CA LYS A 454 -17.04 -25.30 -9.99
C LYS A 454 -17.58 -23.95 -9.51
N GLY A 455 -17.97 -23.05 -10.42
CA GLY A 455 -18.60 -21.78 -10.07
C GLY A 455 -20.11 -21.90 -9.80
N HIS A 456 -20.71 -20.76 -9.46
CA HIS A 456 -22.11 -20.69 -9.07
C HIS A 456 -23.05 -20.78 -10.28
N LYS A 457 -24.12 -21.57 -10.14
CA LYS A 457 -25.19 -21.66 -11.15
C LYS A 457 -25.84 -20.30 -11.37
N HIS A 458 -26.03 -19.90 -12.64
CA HIS A 458 -26.64 -18.62 -12.97
C HIS A 458 -27.42 -18.68 -14.29
N ALA A 459 -28.30 -17.70 -14.48
CA ALA A 459 -29.05 -17.50 -15.71
C ALA A 459 -28.52 -16.26 -16.47
N LEU A 460 -28.70 -16.27 -17.79
CA LEU A 460 -28.31 -15.21 -18.71
C LEU A 460 -29.56 -14.54 -19.32
N LEU A 461 -29.71 -13.23 -19.15
CA LEU A 461 -30.74 -12.42 -19.82
C LEU A 461 -30.15 -11.69 -21.02
N ILE A 462 -30.79 -11.84 -22.18
CA ILE A 462 -30.38 -11.17 -23.42
C ILE A 462 -31.54 -10.47 -24.10
N THR A 463 -31.26 -9.48 -24.95
CA THR A 463 -32.28 -8.89 -25.83
C THR A 463 -32.84 -9.94 -26.80
N LYS A 464 -34.16 -9.96 -26.96
CA LYS A 464 -34.87 -10.90 -27.85
C LYS A 464 -34.51 -10.68 -29.32
N GLY A 465 -34.01 -11.73 -29.98
CA GLY A 465 -33.64 -11.71 -31.40
C GLY A 465 -34.84 -11.75 -32.36
N PRO A 466 -34.67 -11.33 -33.64
CA PRO A 466 -35.58 -11.69 -34.72
C PRO A 466 -35.47 -13.20 -34.99
N SER A 467 -36.61 -13.85 -35.24
CA SER A 467 -36.83 -15.29 -35.40
C SER A 467 -35.63 -16.16 -35.87
N HIS A 468 -35.30 -17.21 -35.09
CA HIS A 468 -34.56 -18.42 -35.50
C HIS A 468 -33.06 -18.34 -35.87
N ARG A 469 -32.24 -17.59 -35.15
CA ARG A 469 -30.80 -17.91 -35.08
C ARG A 469 -30.37 -18.10 -33.63
N LYS A 470 -29.79 -19.27 -33.34
CA LYS A 470 -29.11 -19.57 -32.06
C LYS A 470 -28.14 -18.41 -31.75
N PRO A 471 -27.96 -18.05 -30.47
CA PRO A 471 -27.17 -16.89 -30.10
C PRO A 471 -25.74 -16.96 -30.65
N ILE A 472 -25.32 -15.79 -31.11
CA ILE A 472 -24.05 -15.41 -31.75
C ILE A 472 -22.87 -16.11 -31.07
N THR A 473 -22.15 -16.96 -31.80
CA THR A 473 -20.83 -17.47 -31.43
C THR A 473 -20.13 -18.01 -32.69
N PRO A 474 -18.82 -17.80 -32.88
CA PRO A 474 -18.04 -18.42 -33.95
C PRO A 474 -18.16 -19.96 -33.95
N GLN A 475 -17.81 -20.58 -35.07
CA GLN A 475 -18.15 -21.97 -35.38
C GLN A 475 -17.08 -23.00 -34.94
N ASP A 476 -15.96 -22.53 -34.37
CA ASP A 476 -14.86 -23.39 -33.95
C ASP A 476 -14.94 -23.78 -32.47
N VAL A 477 -14.54 -25.02 -32.18
CA VAL A 477 -14.42 -25.74 -30.89
C VAL A 477 -14.94 -24.95 -29.67
N ARG A 478 -16.19 -25.21 -29.27
CA ARG A 478 -16.84 -24.47 -28.17
C ARG A 478 -16.63 -25.16 -26.83
N PRO A 479 -16.11 -24.47 -25.81
CA PRO A 479 -16.27 -24.91 -24.42
C PRO A 479 -17.74 -24.83 -24.02
N GLU A 480 -18.14 -25.65 -23.05
CA GLU A 480 -19.49 -25.61 -22.49
C GLU A 480 -19.79 -24.22 -21.90
N PRO A 481 -21.01 -23.67 -22.15
CA PRO A 481 -21.40 -22.37 -21.61
C PRO A 481 -21.44 -22.41 -20.08
N LEU A 482 -21.04 -21.31 -19.44
CA LEU A 482 -21.04 -21.19 -17.98
C LEU A 482 -22.46 -21.03 -17.37
N TYR A 483 -23.44 -20.60 -18.18
CA TYR A 483 -24.84 -20.42 -17.77
C TYR A 483 -25.67 -21.68 -18.03
N GLU A 484 -26.65 -21.96 -17.17
CA GLU A 484 -27.58 -23.10 -17.36
C GLU A 484 -28.86 -22.70 -18.12
N ARG A 485 -29.24 -21.42 -18.07
CA ARG A 485 -30.50 -20.93 -18.64
C ARG A 485 -30.33 -19.59 -19.34
N VAL A 486 -30.94 -19.45 -20.53
CA VAL A 486 -31.05 -18.17 -21.25
C VAL A 486 -32.50 -17.71 -21.28
N VAL A 487 -32.72 -16.43 -20.97
CA VAL A 487 -34.02 -15.75 -21.06
C VAL A 487 -33.92 -14.56 -21.99
N GLU A 488 -34.81 -14.52 -22.98
CA GLU A 488 -34.91 -13.40 -23.91
C GLU A 488 -35.86 -12.33 -23.38
N VAL A 489 -35.37 -11.11 -23.28
CA VAL A 489 -36.13 -9.93 -22.85
C VAL A 489 -36.60 -9.17 -24.08
N ASP A 490 -37.91 -8.93 -24.14
CA ASP A 490 -38.57 -8.19 -25.23
C ASP A 490 -38.34 -6.67 -25.10
N GLU A 491 -37.09 -6.27 -25.28
CA GLU A 491 -36.52 -4.92 -25.22
C GLU A 491 -35.94 -4.55 -26.60
N ARG A 492 -35.90 -3.27 -26.96
CA ARG A 492 -35.34 -2.85 -28.25
C ARG A 492 -34.78 -1.42 -28.23
N VAL A 493 -33.46 -1.36 -28.40
CA VAL A 493 -32.66 -0.16 -28.63
C VAL A 493 -31.83 -0.36 -29.90
N THR A 494 -31.72 0.65 -30.76
CA THR A 494 -30.94 0.61 -32.01
C THR A 494 -30.15 1.90 -32.22
N LEU A 495 -29.10 1.88 -33.04
CA LEU A 495 -28.39 3.09 -33.46
C LEU A 495 -29.16 3.82 -34.58
N VAL A 496 -29.07 5.15 -34.60
CA VAL A 496 -29.63 5.98 -35.68
C VAL A 496 -28.58 6.16 -36.78
N GLY A 497 -28.95 5.84 -38.02
CA GLY A 497 -28.02 5.86 -39.16
C GLY A 497 -27.21 4.57 -39.30
N TYR A 498 -26.22 4.56 -40.20
CA TYR A 498 -25.32 3.42 -40.40
C TYR A 498 -23.89 3.91 -40.68
N ARG A 499 -22.87 3.17 -40.19
CA ARG A 499 -21.46 3.61 -40.24
C ARG A 499 -20.85 3.66 -41.65
N SER A 500 -21.43 2.96 -42.62
CA SER A 500 -20.97 2.99 -44.02
C SER A 500 -21.45 4.22 -44.80
N ASP A 501 -22.08 5.20 -44.15
CA ASP A 501 -22.48 6.44 -44.81
C ASP A 501 -21.24 7.32 -45.08
N PRO A 502 -20.89 7.58 -46.35
CA PRO A 502 -19.70 8.37 -46.71
C PRO A 502 -19.80 9.83 -46.25
N LYS A 503 -20.99 10.29 -45.81
CA LYS A 503 -21.26 11.62 -45.26
C LYS A 503 -21.81 11.57 -43.83
N THR A 504 -21.44 10.54 -43.07
CA THR A 504 -21.95 10.32 -41.69
C THR A 504 -21.91 11.59 -40.83
N GLU A 505 -20.82 12.36 -40.82
CA GLU A 505 -20.72 13.59 -40.03
C GLU A 505 -21.72 14.68 -40.46
N GLU A 506 -21.95 14.84 -41.78
CA GLU A 506 -22.93 15.80 -42.31
C GLU A 506 -24.37 15.39 -41.98
N HIS A 507 -24.63 14.07 -42.01
CA HIS A 507 -25.95 13.48 -41.83
C HIS A 507 -26.32 13.17 -40.38
N ALA A 508 -25.35 13.11 -39.46
CA ALA A 508 -25.54 12.77 -38.05
C ALA A 508 -26.56 13.66 -37.33
N VAL A 509 -27.23 13.08 -36.32
CA VAL A 509 -28.08 13.83 -35.39
C VAL A 509 -27.22 14.85 -34.64
N ARG A 510 -27.69 16.09 -34.48
CA ARG A 510 -27.02 17.10 -33.66
C ARG A 510 -27.77 17.31 -32.35
N PHE A 511 -27.01 17.30 -31.27
CA PHE A 511 -27.48 17.56 -29.92
C PHE A 511 -27.00 18.93 -29.42
N ASP A 512 -27.74 19.55 -28.53
CA ASP A 512 -27.24 20.68 -27.73
C ASP A 512 -26.39 20.18 -26.54
N GLU A 513 -25.84 21.11 -25.74
CA GLU A 513 -25.07 20.80 -24.53
C GLU A 513 -25.87 19.99 -23.50
N ALA A 514 -27.21 20.11 -23.50
CA ALA A 514 -28.11 19.36 -22.64
C ALA A 514 -28.50 17.97 -23.22
N GLY A 515 -27.96 17.59 -24.38
CA GLY A 515 -28.22 16.31 -25.03
C GLY A 515 -29.57 16.22 -25.75
N LYS A 516 -30.26 17.35 -25.97
CA LYS A 516 -31.53 17.40 -26.70
C LYS A 516 -31.28 17.51 -28.20
N VAL A 517 -32.10 16.83 -29.00
CA VAL A 517 -31.99 16.85 -30.46
C VAL A 517 -32.32 18.25 -30.98
N VAL A 518 -31.31 18.94 -31.52
CA VAL A 518 -31.44 20.22 -32.24
C VAL A 518 -31.69 19.96 -33.73
N ARG A 519 -31.17 18.84 -34.24
CA ARG A 519 -31.33 18.44 -35.64
C ARG A 519 -31.35 16.92 -35.78
N GLY A 520 -32.39 16.37 -36.42
CA GLY A 520 -32.48 14.94 -36.73
C GLY A 520 -31.48 14.46 -37.78
N TYR A 521 -31.43 13.15 -37.99
CA TYR A 521 -30.58 12.51 -39.00
C TYR A 521 -31.09 12.84 -40.41
N ARG A 522 -30.18 13.11 -41.36
CA ARG A 522 -30.53 13.54 -42.73
C ARG A 522 -30.17 12.53 -43.83
N GLY A 523 -29.51 11.43 -43.50
CA GLY A 523 -29.16 10.38 -44.45
C GLY A 523 -30.33 9.43 -44.75
N LYS A 524 -30.21 8.64 -45.81
CA LYS A 524 -31.16 7.56 -46.12
C LYS A 524 -31.08 6.44 -45.06
N GLY A 525 -32.16 5.68 -44.92
CA GLY A 525 -32.15 4.42 -44.16
C GLY A 525 -31.08 3.43 -44.67
N TRP A 526 -30.71 2.45 -43.85
CA TRP A 526 -29.71 1.42 -44.20
C TRP A 526 -30.08 0.60 -45.45
N ASP A 527 -31.36 0.57 -45.81
CA ASP A 527 -31.95 -0.07 -46.99
C ASP A 527 -32.01 0.85 -48.23
N GLY A 528 -31.52 2.08 -48.11
CA GLY A 528 -31.48 3.07 -49.18
C GLY A 528 -32.85 3.63 -49.60
N LYS A 529 -33.93 3.33 -48.86
CA LYS A 529 -35.31 3.78 -49.16
C LYS A 529 -35.93 4.51 -47.97
N GLY A 530 -36.39 5.75 -48.19
CA GLY A 530 -37.07 6.57 -47.19
C GLY A 530 -36.15 7.37 -46.25
N ASP A 531 -36.76 8.29 -45.51
CA ASP A 531 -36.10 9.04 -44.43
C ASP A 531 -35.79 8.10 -43.27
N ALA A 532 -34.67 8.30 -42.56
CA ALA A 532 -34.28 7.49 -41.40
C ALA A 532 -35.16 7.71 -40.14
N GLU A 533 -36.42 8.14 -40.32
CA GLU A 533 -37.41 8.30 -39.26
C GLU A 533 -38.04 6.94 -38.93
N GLY A 534 -37.63 6.36 -37.80
CA GLY A 534 -38.25 5.18 -37.20
C GLY A 534 -39.16 5.53 -36.01
N VAL A 535 -39.96 4.56 -35.57
CA VAL A 535 -40.71 4.66 -34.31
C VAL A 535 -39.74 4.60 -33.12
N GLY A 536 -39.94 5.47 -32.12
CA GLY A 536 -39.14 5.47 -30.88
C GLY A 536 -38.42 6.81 -30.62
N LYS A 537 -38.07 7.06 -29.35
CA LYS A 537 -37.41 8.30 -28.91
C LYS A 537 -35.93 8.26 -29.26
N VAL A 538 -35.41 9.31 -29.90
CA VAL A 538 -33.98 9.49 -30.13
C VAL A 538 -33.36 10.24 -28.96
N VAL A 539 -32.26 9.70 -28.42
CA VAL A 539 -31.48 10.27 -27.33
C VAL A 539 -29.99 10.21 -27.66
N ARG A 540 -29.17 11.06 -27.01
CA ARG A 540 -27.72 10.95 -27.07
C ARG A 540 -27.28 9.81 -26.14
N GLY A 541 -26.61 8.81 -26.67
CA GLY A 541 -26.00 7.74 -25.89
C GLY A 541 -24.68 8.18 -25.25
N GLU A 542 -24.19 7.40 -24.28
CA GLU A 542 -22.96 7.70 -23.52
C GLU A 542 -21.71 7.69 -24.40
N SER A 543 -21.71 6.92 -25.49
CA SER A 543 -20.65 6.93 -26.51
C SER A 543 -20.67 8.19 -27.40
N GLY A 544 -21.69 9.03 -27.28
CA GLY A 544 -21.95 10.19 -28.14
C GLY A 544 -22.84 9.90 -29.34
N GLU A 545 -23.06 8.62 -29.69
CA GLU A 545 -23.93 8.21 -30.78
C GLU A 545 -25.41 8.54 -30.51
N ALA A 546 -26.17 8.74 -31.59
CA ALA A 546 -27.62 8.86 -31.49
C ALA A 546 -28.27 7.47 -31.37
N VAL A 547 -29.02 7.26 -30.29
CA VAL A 547 -29.65 6.00 -29.95
C VAL A 547 -31.16 6.14 -30.05
N ARG A 548 -31.81 5.16 -30.69
CA ARG A 548 -33.27 5.06 -30.82
C ARG A 548 -33.81 4.03 -29.85
N VAL A 549 -34.57 4.50 -28.87
CA VAL A 549 -35.26 3.66 -27.88
C VAL A 549 -36.65 3.32 -28.40
N MET A 550 -36.85 2.07 -28.81
CA MET A 550 -38.13 1.60 -29.38
C MET A 550 -39.03 0.95 -28.33
N LYS A 551 -38.44 0.15 -27.42
CA LYS A 551 -39.20 -0.63 -26.44
C LYS A 551 -38.39 -0.90 -25.18
N GLY A 552 -39.00 -0.71 -24.01
CA GLY A 552 -38.40 -1.03 -22.71
C GLY A 552 -38.71 -2.43 -22.20
N PRO A 553 -37.93 -2.96 -21.23
CA PRO A 553 -38.12 -4.29 -20.67
C PRO A 553 -39.39 -4.38 -19.80
N LYS A 554 -40.03 -5.55 -19.76
CA LYS A 554 -41.17 -5.87 -18.87
C LYS A 554 -40.72 -6.67 -17.65
N ARG A 555 -41.35 -6.44 -16.48
CA ARG A 555 -41.04 -7.17 -15.23
C ARG A 555 -41.48 -8.65 -15.30
N SER A 556 -40.63 -9.57 -14.84
CA SER A 556 -40.95 -10.99 -14.64
C SER A 556 -40.05 -11.60 -13.57
N SER A 557 -40.59 -12.42 -12.64
CA SER A 557 -39.88 -12.97 -11.47
C SER A 557 -39.55 -14.47 -11.55
N LYS A 558 -39.86 -15.16 -12.67
CA LYS A 558 -39.86 -16.63 -12.75
C LYS A 558 -38.53 -17.31 -12.40
N LEU A 559 -37.39 -16.67 -12.73
CA LEU A 559 -36.07 -17.29 -12.56
C LEU A 559 -35.67 -17.47 -11.09
N HIS A 560 -36.07 -16.57 -10.19
CA HIS A 560 -35.74 -16.71 -8.78
C HIS A 560 -36.49 -17.90 -8.16
N ASP A 561 -37.75 -18.09 -8.57
CA ASP A 561 -38.61 -19.22 -8.15
C ASP A 561 -38.08 -20.57 -8.68
N GLU A 562 -37.40 -20.55 -9.84
CA GLU A 562 -36.70 -21.72 -10.42
C GLU A 562 -35.39 -22.08 -9.70
N GLY A 563 -34.99 -21.33 -8.67
CA GLY A 563 -33.82 -21.62 -7.83
C GLY A 563 -32.53 -20.87 -8.21
N TYR A 564 -32.55 -20.02 -9.23
CA TYR A 564 -31.40 -19.19 -9.56
C TYR A 564 -31.22 -18.07 -8.53
N ARG A 565 -29.96 -17.82 -8.13
CA ARG A 565 -29.58 -16.72 -7.21
C ARG A 565 -28.58 -15.74 -7.80
N SER A 566 -27.90 -16.13 -8.89
CA SER A 566 -27.00 -15.27 -9.65
C SER A 566 -27.54 -15.03 -11.06
N LEU A 567 -27.34 -13.82 -11.60
CA LEU A 567 -27.89 -13.38 -12.88
C LEU A 567 -26.87 -12.57 -13.69
N ALA A 568 -26.64 -12.95 -14.94
CA ALA A 568 -25.95 -12.12 -15.93
C ALA A 568 -26.98 -11.44 -16.84
N ILE A 569 -26.86 -10.13 -17.05
CA ILE A 569 -27.76 -9.35 -17.92
C ILE A 569 -26.90 -8.72 -19.02
N VAL A 570 -27.27 -8.97 -20.28
CA VAL A 570 -26.54 -8.52 -21.47
C VAL A 570 -27.53 -8.02 -22.52
N LEU A 571 -27.82 -6.72 -22.51
CA LEU A 571 -28.69 -6.11 -23.54
C LEU A 571 -27.89 -5.56 -24.72
N LEU A 572 -28.48 -5.62 -25.92
CA LEU A 572 -27.91 -5.01 -27.12
C LEU A 572 -27.83 -3.48 -26.93
N HIS A 573 -26.71 -2.89 -27.35
CA HIS A 573 -26.43 -1.46 -27.22
C HIS A 573 -26.43 -0.90 -25.78
N SER A 574 -26.42 -1.74 -24.74
CA SER A 574 -26.37 -1.27 -23.35
C SER A 574 -25.10 -0.49 -23.00
N TYR A 575 -24.01 -0.67 -23.74
CA TYR A 575 -22.79 0.14 -23.57
C TYR A 575 -23.01 1.64 -23.81
N THR A 576 -24.00 2.03 -24.63
CA THR A 576 -24.29 3.44 -24.94
C THR A 576 -25.65 3.88 -24.37
N TYR A 577 -26.53 2.93 -24.04
CA TYR A 577 -27.80 3.17 -23.35
C TYR A 577 -28.02 2.14 -22.23
N PRO A 578 -27.31 2.29 -21.08
CA PRO A 578 -27.31 1.30 -20.01
C PRO A 578 -28.61 1.27 -19.20
N GLN A 579 -29.47 2.28 -19.33
CA GLN A 579 -30.60 2.54 -18.44
C GLN A 579 -31.58 1.35 -18.38
N HIS A 580 -31.83 0.66 -19.49
CA HIS A 580 -32.68 -0.53 -19.50
C HIS A 580 -32.05 -1.69 -18.73
N GLU A 581 -30.76 -1.94 -18.93
CA GLU A 581 -30.04 -3.01 -18.26
C GLU A 581 -29.93 -2.77 -16.75
N LEU A 582 -29.62 -1.54 -16.35
CA LEU A 582 -29.60 -1.09 -14.96
C LEU A 582 -30.97 -1.23 -14.28
N ALA A 583 -32.05 -0.90 -15.00
CA ALA A 583 -33.41 -1.05 -14.48
C ALA A 583 -33.78 -2.53 -14.25
N VAL A 584 -33.41 -3.42 -15.17
CA VAL A 584 -33.59 -4.87 -14.98
C VAL A 584 -32.75 -5.36 -13.80
N GLY A 585 -31.49 -4.92 -13.69
CA GLY A 585 -30.61 -5.29 -12.58
C GLY A 585 -31.14 -4.83 -11.22
N LYS A 586 -31.69 -3.61 -11.14
CA LYS A 586 -32.34 -3.12 -9.92
C LYS A 586 -33.52 -4.01 -9.50
N VAL A 587 -34.39 -4.37 -10.44
CA VAL A 587 -35.52 -5.26 -10.17
C VAL A 587 -35.05 -6.66 -9.74
N ALA A 588 -34.01 -7.21 -10.36
CA ALA A 588 -33.44 -8.50 -9.96
C ALA A 588 -32.94 -8.47 -8.50
N ARG A 589 -32.25 -7.40 -8.09
CA ARG A 589 -31.82 -7.22 -6.69
C ARG A 589 -33.03 -7.10 -5.74
N GLU A 590 -34.07 -6.36 -6.12
CA GLU A 590 -35.32 -6.25 -5.33
C GLU A 590 -36.07 -7.59 -5.19
N VAL A 591 -35.97 -8.48 -6.18
CA VAL A 591 -36.57 -9.84 -6.15
C VAL A 591 -35.81 -10.79 -5.22
N GLY A 592 -34.54 -10.51 -4.89
CA GLY A 592 -33.73 -11.31 -3.97
C GLY A 592 -32.60 -12.13 -4.61
N PHE A 593 -32.20 -11.83 -5.86
CA PHE A 593 -30.97 -12.38 -6.41
C PHE A 593 -29.76 -11.93 -5.58
N SER A 594 -28.94 -12.88 -5.14
CA SER A 594 -27.75 -12.60 -4.31
C SER A 594 -26.65 -11.89 -5.10
N HIS A 595 -26.57 -12.12 -6.41
CA HIS A 595 -25.61 -11.44 -7.29
C HIS A 595 -26.21 -11.13 -8.66
N VAL A 596 -25.90 -9.95 -9.19
CA VAL A 596 -26.40 -9.47 -10.49
C VAL A 596 -25.29 -8.74 -11.24
N SER A 597 -24.84 -9.33 -12.35
CA SER A 597 -23.81 -8.82 -13.24
C SER A 597 -24.45 -8.12 -14.45
N CYS A 598 -24.40 -6.79 -14.47
CA CYS A 598 -24.89 -5.98 -15.59
C CYS A 598 -23.75 -5.68 -16.56
N SER A 599 -23.91 -6.04 -17.83
CA SER A 599 -22.82 -5.97 -18.82
C SER A 599 -22.28 -4.56 -19.06
N SER A 600 -23.15 -3.55 -19.07
CA SER A 600 -22.76 -2.14 -19.18
C SER A 600 -22.09 -1.54 -17.95
N GLN A 601 -22.27 -2.12 -16.76
CA GLN A 601 -21.58 -1.66 -15.55
C GLN A 601 -20.18 -2.25 -15.45
N LEU A 602 -20.03 -3.52 -15.85
CA LEU A 602 -18.76 -4.23 -15.78
C LEU A 602 -17.81 -3.78 -16.89
N LEU A 603 -18.32 -3.69 -18.13
CA LEU A 603 -17.52 -3.41 -19.32
C LEU A 603 -18.33 -2.57 -20.31
N PRO A 604 -18.26 -1.23 -20.22
CA PRO A 604 -19.01 -0.34 -21.11
C PRO A 604 -18.35 -0.26 -22.48
N MET A 605 -18.32 -1.37 -23.22
CA MET A 605 -17.71 -1.49 -24.56
C MET A 605 -18.72 -2.01 -25.61
N ILE A 606 -18.52 -1.67 -26.89
CA ILE A 606 -19.47 -2.01 -27.97
C ILE A 606 -19.64 -3.53 -28.20
N LYS A 607 -18.57 -4.33 -28.05
CA LYS A 607 -18.53 -5.75 -28.44
C LYS A 607 -19.39 -6.63 -27.50
N VAL A 608 -20.64 -6.91 -27.91
CA VAL A 608 -21.63 -7.63 -27.07
C VAL A 608 -21.20 -9.04 -26.66
N VAL A 609 -20.47 -9.77 -27.51
CA VAL A 609 -20.04 -11.15 -27.20
C VAL A 609 -18.98 -11.15 -26.08
N PRO A 610 -17.82 -10.48 -26.21
CA PRO A 610 -16.86 -10.36 -25.11
C PRO A 610 -17.46 -9.76 -23.83
N ARG A 611 -18.33 -8.75 -23.96
CA ARG A 611 -19.07 -8.15 -22.84
C ARG A 611 -19.95 -9.18 -22.13
N GLY A 612 -20.67 -10.00 -22.90
CA GLY A 612 -21.56 -11.02 -22.37
C GLY A 612 -20.84 -12.20 -21.73
N VAL A 613 -19.73 -12.66 -22.32
CA VAL A 613 -18.89 -13.71 -21.75
C VAL A 613 -18.30 -13.27 -20.41
N SER A 614 -17.80 -12.05 -20.33
CA SER A 614 -17.24 -11.50 -19.08
C SER A 614 -18.32 -11.31 -18.01
N SER A 615 -19.51 -10.83 -18.39
CA SER A 615 -20.64 -10.71 -17.45
C SER A 615 -21.09 -12.07 -16.90
N THR A 616 -21.01 -13.10 -17.74
CA THR A 616 -21.30 -14.49 -17.37
C THR A 616 -20.23 -15.03 -16.43
N ALA A 617 -18.94 -14.77 -16.72
CA ALA A 617 -17.84 -15.16 -15.85
C ALA A 617 -17.92 -14.47 -14.47
N ASP A 618 -18.26 -13.18 -14.41
CA ASP A 618 -18.50 -12.48 -13.15
C ASP A 618 -19.65 -13.11 -12.35
N ALA A 619 -20.78 -13.38 -13.01
CA ALA A 619 -21.94 -14.01 -12.38
C ALA A 619 -21.65 -15.42 -11.84
N TYR A 620 -20.70 -16.11 -12.47
CA TYR A 620 -20.25 -17.44 -12.11
C TYR A 620 -19.25 -17.43 -10.93
N LEU A 621 -18.34 -16.45 -10.87
CA LEU A 621 -17.22 -16.42 -9.92
C LEU A 621 -17.48 -15.60 -8.66
N THR A 622 -18.13 -14.43 -8.78
CA THR A 622 -18.29 -13.48 -7.65
C THR A 622 -19.04 -14.08 -6.45
N PRO A 623 -20.09 -14.92 -6.61
CA PRO A 623 -20.72 -15.56 -5.45
C PRO A 623 -19.78 -16.50 -4.67
N ILE A 624 -18.87 -17.20 -5.36
CA ILE A 624 -17.86 -18.06 -4.71
C ILE A 624 -16.84 -17.22 -3.94
N LEU A 625 -16.43 -16.08 -4.51
CA LEU A 625 -15.57 -15.12 -3.83
C LEU A 625 -16.22 -14.62 -2.53
N TYR A 626 -17.49 -14.25 -2.54
CA TYR A 626 -18.18 -13.78 -1.33
C TYR A 626 -18.28 -14.85 -0.24
N GLN A 627 -18.47 -16.13 -0.61
CA GLN A 627 -18.41 -17.23 0.37
C GLN A 627 -17.02 -17.35 1.01
N TYR A 628 -15.95 -17.17 0.22
CA TYR A 628 -14.59 -17.14 0.73
C TYR A 628 -14.37 -15.95 1.69
N LEU A 629 -14.84 -14.75 1.31
CA LEU A 629 -14.78 -13.57 2.18
C LEU A 629 -15.54 -13.78 3.49
N ASP A 630 -16.74 -14.34 3.44
CA ASP A 630 -17.54 -14.66 4.62
C ASP A 630 -16.80 -15.63 5.55
N GLY A 631 -16.14 -16.64 4.99
CA GLY A 631 -15.28 -17.56 5.74
C GLY A 631 -14.12 -16.84 6.42
N PHE A 632 -13.37 -16.02 5.67
CA PHE A 632 -12.28 -15.21 6.19
C PHE A 632 -12.75 -14.31 7.34
N PHE A 633 -13.77 -13.48 7.12
CA PHE A 633 -14.27 -12.54 8.13
C PHE A 633 -14.85 -13.24 9.36
N SER A 634 -15.32 -14.49 9.25
CA SER A 634 -15.83 -15.25 10.41
C SER A 634 -14.74 -15.58 11.45
N GLY A 635 -13.47 -15.55 11.04
CA GLY A 635 -12.32 -15.75 11.93
C GLY A 635 -11.89 -14.51 12.71
N PHE A 636 -12.46 -13.33 12.41
CA PHE A 636 -12.12 -12.05 13.02
C PHE A 636 -13.32 -11.40 13.69
N ASP A 637 -13.06 -10.44 14.59
CA ASP A 637 -14.16 -9.70 15.21
C ASP A 637 -14.98 -8.91 14.16
N SER A 638 -16.25 -8.62 14.50
CA SER A 638 -17.17 -7.98 13.56
C SER A 638 -16.73 -6.57 13.12
N LYS A 639 -15.78 -5.94 13.85
CA LYS A 639 -15.31 -4.58 13.55
C LYS A 639 -14.46 -4.56 12.29
N LEU A 640 -13.82 -5.67 11.92
CA LEU A 640 -13.02 -5.76 10.70
C LEU A 640 -13.89 -5.60 9.43
N ARG A 641 -15.09 -6.18 9.44
CA ARG A 641 -16.02 -6.14 8.30
C ARG A 641 -16.79 -4.83 8.19
N ASP A 642 -17.04 -4.15 9.32
CA ASP A 642 -17.90 -2.96 9.35
C ASP A 642 -17.25 -1.68 8.79
N GLY A 643 -15.92 -1.62 8.63
CA GLY A 643 -15.17 -0.55 7.95
C GLY A 643 -15.34 0.89 8.49
N LYS A 644 -16.18 1.09 9.51
CA LYS A 644 -16.62 2.38 10.08
C LYS A 644 -16.00 2.70 11.43
N ILE A 645 -15.30 1.73 12.03
CA ILE A 645 -14.57 1.82 13.29
C ILE A 645 -13.07 1.85 12.92
N ARG A 646 -12.19 2.37 13.79
CA ARG A 646 -10.71 2.38 13.64
C ARG A 646 -10.11 0.96 13.54
N SER A 647 -10.52 0.18 12.55
CA SER A 647 -10.12 -1.20 12.24
C SER A 647 -9.15 -1.21 11.05
N PRO A 648 -8.30 -2.25 10.91
CA PRO A 648 -7.47 -2.43 9.73
C PRO A 648 -8.31 -2.52 8.45
N ARG A 649 -7.79 -2.00 7.33
CA ARG A 649 -8.46 -2.16 6.03
C ARG A 649 -8.15 -3.53 5.46
N VAL A 650 -9.13 -4.16 4.82
CA VAL A 650 -8.94 -5.43 4.11
C VAL A 650 -8.92 -5.17 2.61
N GLU A 651 -7.77 -5.45 2.00
CA GLU A 651 -7.48 -5.15 0.60
C GLU A 651 -7.13 -6.43 -0.15
N PHE A 652 -7.53 -6.51 -1.40
CA PHE A 652 -7.27 -7.63 -2.29
C PHE A 652 -6.39 -7.20 -3.44
N MET A 653 -5.43 -8.06 -3.81
CA MET A 653 -4.72 -7.92 -5.07
C MET A 653 -5.70 -8.08 -6.23
N GLY A 654 -5.75 -7.09 -7.12
CA GLY A 654 -6.40 -7.18 -8.41
C GLY A 654 -5.50 -7.87 -9.44
N SER A 655 -6.12 -8.43 -10.48
CA SER A 655 -5.40 -9.00 -11.63
C SER A 655 -4.45 -8.01 -12.31
N ASP A 656 -4.65 -6.70 -12.14
CA ASP A 656 -3.85 -5.61 -12.72
C ASP A 656 -2.65 -5.19 -11.86
N GLY A 657 -2.41 -5.90 -10.74
CA GLY A 657 -1.32 -5.62 -9.80
C GLY A 657 -1.62 -4.50 -8.80
N GLY A 658 -2.82 -3.93 -8.83
CA GLY A 658 -3.26 -2.90 -7.88
C GLY A 658 -4.07 -3.48 -6.72
N LEU A 659 -4.03 -2.81 -5.57
CA LEU A 659 -4.88 -3.17 -4.43
C LEU A 659 -6.29 -2.58 -4.56
N VAL A 660 -7.30 -3.39 -4.21
CA VAL A 660 -8.72 -3.04 -4.25
C VAL A 660 -9.39 -3.39 -2.91
N ASP A 661 -10.25 -2.54 -2.38
CA ASP A 661 -11.03 -2.83 -1.17
C ASP A 661 -11.92 -4.08 -1.34
N ALA A 662 -12.13 -4.82 -0.25
CA ALA A 662 -12.96 -6.03 -0.22
C ALA A 662 -14.35 -5.85 -0.86
N ASP A 663 -15.01 -4.72 -0.61
CA ASP A 663 -16.35 -4.42 -1.14
C ASP A 663 -16.39 -4.20 -2.66
N ARG A 664 -15.24 -3.90 -3.28
CA ARG A 664 -15.10 -3.63 -4.72
C ARG A 664 -14.39 -4.76 -5.47
N PHE A 665 -14.00 -5.80 -4.75
CA PHE A 665 -13.37 -6.97 -5.34
C PHE A 665 -14.44 -7.88 -5.96
N SER A 666 -14.24 -8.28 -7.21
CA SER A 666 -15.17 -9.12 -7.96
C SER A 666 -14.47 -10.35 -8.52
N GLY A 667 -15.25 -11.35 -8.92
CA GLY A 667 -14.73 -12.59 -9.49
C GLY A 667 -13.94 -12.38 -10.79
N LEU A 668 -14.22 -11.33 -11.56
CA LEU A 668 -13.41 -10.98 -12.74
C LEU A 668 -12.03 -10.43 -12.36
N LYS A 669 -11.96 -9.61 -11.30
CA LYS A 669 -10.73 -8.97 -10.82
C LYS A 669 -9.84 -9.89 -9.98
N SER A 670 -10.34 -11.07 -9.62
CA SER A 670 -9.58 -12.05 -8.82
C SER A 670 -8.79 -13.05 -9.68
N ILE A 671 -9.09 -13.14 -10.97
CA ILE A 671 -8.45 -14.09 -11.90
C ILE A 671 -6.95 -13.76 -11.98
N LEU A 672 -6.09 -14.73 -11.65
CA LEU A 672 -4.62 -14.54 -11.60
C LEU A 672 -4.14 -13.44 -10.61
N SER A 673 -4.92 -13.09 -9.59
CA SER A 673 -4.50 -12.11 -8.58
C SER A 673 -3.31 -12.55 -7.73
N GLY A 674 -3.14 -13.86 -7.49
CA GLY A 674 -1.97 -14.41 -6.78
C GLY A 674 -0.66 -14.14 -7.51
N PRO A 675 -0.49 -14.64 -8.75
CA PRO A 675 0.68 -14.36 -9.59
C PRO A 675 0.95 -12.87 -9.79
N ALA A 676 -0.10 -12.02 -9.84
CA ALA A 676 0.07 -10.58 -9.95
C ALA A 676 0.88 -9.97 -8.79
N GLY A 677 0.71 -10.47 -7.57
CA GLY A 677 1.57 -10.09 -6.44
C GLY A 677 3.04 -10.41 -6.68
N GLY A 678 3.33 -11.56 -7.31
CA GLY A 678 4.69 -11.95 -7.70
C GLY A 678 5.27 -10.99 -8.74
N VAL A 679 4.45 -10.56 -9.71
CA VAL A 679 4.84 -9.55 -10.71
C VAL A 679 5.22 -8.24 -10.08
N VAL A 680 4.39 -7.74 -9.14
CA VAL A 680 4.72 -6.54 -8.38
C VAL A 680 6.01 -6.72 -7.60
N GLY A 681 6.18 -7.86 -6.94
CA GLY A 681 7.34 -8.20 -6.13
C GLY A 681 8.65 -8.13 -6.92
N TYR A 682 8.78 -8.89 -8.01
CA TYR A 682 10.03 -8.86 -8.79
C TYR A 682 10.22 -7.54 -9.53
N ALA A 683 9.15 -6.92 -10.06
CA ALA A 683 9.28 -5.67 -10.79
C ALA A 683 9.85 -4.56 -9.90
N LEU A 684 9.33 -4.41 -8.68
CA LEU A 684 9.76 -3.34 -7.77
C LEU A 684 11.12 -3.61 -7.10
N THR A 685 11.53 -4.86 -6.98
CA THR A 685 12.78 -5.23 -6.29
C THR A 685 13.96 -5.42 -7.24
N SER A 686 13.70 -5.76 -8.50
CA SER A 686 14.73 -6.06 -9.51
C SER A 686 14.92 -4.97 -10.57
N TRP A 687 14.01 -4.00 -10.69
CA TRP A 687 14.13 -2.93 -11.68
C TRP A 687 15.11 -1.84 -11.24
N ASP A 688 15.92 -1.36 -12.18
CA ASP A 688 16.76 -0.17 -11.99
C ASP A 688 16.47 0.87 -13.08
N GLU A 689 16.01 2.04 -12.66
CA GLU A 689 15.64 3.15 -13.54
C GLU A 689 16.84 3.75 -14.28
N LYS A 690 18.08 3.55 -13.79
CA LYS A 690 19.31 4.00 -14.47
C LYS A 690 19.71 3.06 -15.58
N GLN A 691 19.71 1.75 -15.32
CA GLN A 691 20.13 0.74 -16.30
C GLN A 691 19.04 0.43 -17.33
N LYS A 692 17.76 0.48 -16.92
CA LYS A 692 16.58 0.20 -17.76
C LYS A 692 16.61 -1.16 -18.46
N THR A 693 17.33 -2.13 -17.90
CA THR A 693 17.38 -3.50 -18.40
C THR A 693 16.05 -4.21 -18.12
N PRO A 694 15.33 -4.72 -19.14
CA PRO A 694 14.08 -5.43 -18.93
C PRO A 694 14.26 -6.70 -18.07
N VAL A 695 13.26 -7.02 -17.26
CA VAL A 695 13.29 -8.15 -16.33
C VAL A 695 12.19 -9.15 -16.70
N ILE A 696 12.54 -10.42 -16.76
CA ILE A 696 11.59 -11.54 -16.89
C ILE A 696 11.38 -12.13 -15.50
N GLY A 697 10.14 -12.11 -15.02
CA GLY A 697 9.76 -12.80 -13.80
C GLY A 697 9.42 -14.26 -14.08
N LEU A 698 9.97 -15.17 -13.28
CA LEU A 698 9.76 -16.62 -13.36
C LEU A 698 9.37 -17.16 -11.98
N ASP A 699 8.07 -17.40 -11.76
CA ASP A 699 7.54 -18.02 -10.54
C ASP A 699 7.34 -19.53 -10.77
N ILE A 700 8.17 -20.37 -10.15
CA ILE A 700 7.99 -21.83 -10.24
C ILE A 700 7.41 -22.34 -8.92
N GLY A 701 6.11 -22.65 -8.97
CA GLY A 701 5.37 -23.24 -7.87
C GLY A 701 5.36 -24.77 -7.89
N GLY A 702 4.52 -25.35 -7.03
CA GLY A 702 4.30 -26.80 -6.99
C GLY A 702 3.42 -27.33 -8.11
N THR A 703 2.66 -26.50 -8.82
CA THR A 703 1.66 -26.97 -9.81
C THR A 703 1.85 -26.35 -11.18
N SER A 704 2.28 -25.08 -11.21
CA SER A 704 2.40 -24.27 -12.40
C SER A 704 3.64 -23.40 -12.33
N THR A 705 4.01 -22.87 -13.50
CA THR A 705 4.99 -21.80 -13.64
C THR A 705 4.31 -20.58 -14.23
N ASP A 706 4.45 -19.43 -13.58
CA ASP A 706 3.91 -18.15 -14.02
C ASP A 706 5.05 -17.26 -14.53
N VAL A 707 4.91 -16.73 -15.74
CA VAL A 707 5.93 -15.91 -16.40
C VAL A 707 5.34 -14.56 -16.78
N SER A 708 6.11 -13.49 -16.56
CA SER A 708 5.77 -12.15 -17.04
C SER A 708 7.03 -11.35 -17.38
N ARG A 709 6.83 -10.19 -18.01
CA ARG A 709 7.90 -9.26 -18.40
C ARG A 709 7.64 -7.87 -17.82
N PHE A 710 8.70 -7.22 -17.33
CA PHE A 710 8.67 -5.85 -16.85
C PHE A 710 9.77 -5.01 -17.51
N SER A 711 9.43 -3.80 -17.95
CA SER A 711 10.35 -2.89 -18.62
C SER A 711 10.03 -1.43 -18.25
N GLY A 712 10.04 -1.13 -16.94
CA GLY A 712 9.72 0.18 -16.37
C GLY A 712 8.22 0.47 -16.22
N ARG A 713 7.36 -0.39 -16.77
CA ARG A 713 5.92 -0.38 -16.59
C ARG A 713 5.36 -1.80 -16.61
N TYR A 714 4.24 -2.00 -15.92
CA TYR A 714 3.49 -3.23 -16.00
C TYR A 714 2.90 -3.43 -17.40
N GLU A 715 3.14 -4.59 -17.99
CA GLU A 715 2.45 -5.00 -19.20
C GLU A 715 1.07 -5.53 -18.82
N VAL A 716 0.03 -4.94 -19.42
CA VAL A 716 -1.37 -5.28 -19.15
C VAL A 716 -2.00 -5.78 -20.44
N THR A 717 -2.66 -6.92 -20.36
CA THR A 717 -3.51 -7.44 -21.42
C THR A 717 -4.98 -7.25 -21.02
N TYR A 718 -5.83 -6.96 -22.01
CA TYR A 718 -7.24 -6.67 -21.78
C TYR A 718 -8.16 -7.79 -22.23
N GLU A 719 -7.64 -8.74 -23.01
CA GLU A 719 -8.36 -9.90 -23.52
C GLU A 719 -7.53 -11.15 -23.24
N THR A 720 -8.03 -12.01 -22.35
CA THR A 720 -7.42 -13.30 -22.03
C THR A 720 -8.37 -14.44 -22.30
N THR A 721 -7.85 -15.58 -22.73
CA THR A 721 -8.64 -16.81 -22.83
C THR A 721 -8.20 -17.77 -21.75
N THR A 722 -9.00 -17.92 -20.70
CA THR A 722 -8.75 -18.82 -19.58
C THR A 722 -9.77 -19.95 -19.61
N ALA A 723 -9.32 -21.20 -19.59
CA ALA A 723 -10.18 -22.39 -19.70
C ALA A 723 -11.12 -22.39 -20.93
N GLY A 724 -10.67 -21.78 -22.04
CA GLY A 724 -11.44 -21.61 -23.28
C GLY A 724 -12.48 -20.48 -23.22
N VAL A 725 -12.56 -19.73 -22.11
CA VAL A 725 -13.48 -18.60 -21.95
C VAL A 725 -12.70 -17.30 -22.16
N THR A 726 -13.09 -16.53 -23.18
CA THR A 726 -12.47 -15.23 -23.47
C THR A 726 -13.06 -14.14 -22.58
N ILE A 727 -12.26 -13.64 -21.65
CA ILE A 727 -12.63 -12.65 -20.65
C ILE A 727 -11.99 -11.32 -21.04
N GLN A 728 -12.76 -10.25 -20.93
CA GLN A 728 -12.31 -8.88 -21.11
C GLN A 728 -12.15 -8.25 -19.73
N SER A 729 -10.92 -8.12 -19.27
CA SER A 729 -10.59 -7.46 -18.01
C SER A 729 -9.13 -7.05 -18.07
N PRO A 730 -8.74 -5.89 -17.54
CA PRO A 730 -7.32 -5.59 -17.36
C PRO A 730 -6.68 -6.65 -16.44
N GLN A 731 -5.60 -7.26 -16.93
CA GLN A 731 -4.81 -8.21 -16.19
C GLN A 731 -3.34 -7.98 -16.54
N LEU A 732 -2.45 -8.15 -15.57
CA LEU A 732 -1.03 -8.25 -15.87
C LEU A 732 -0.82 -9.38 -16.87
N ASP A 733 0.08 -9.16 -17.82
CA ASP A 733 0.35 -10.13 -18.87
C ASP A 733 1.20 -11.28 -18.34
N ILE A 734 0.50 -12.25 -17.77
CA ILE A 734 1.05 -13.43 -17.12
C ILE A 734 0.70 -14.65 -17.96
N ASN A 735 1.72 -15.34 -18.45
CA ASN A 735 1.57 -16.62 -19.12
C ASN A 735 1.88 -17.76 -18.14
N THR A 736 0.84 -18.53 -17.82
CA THR A 736 0.95 -19.71 -16.97
C THR A 736 1.12 -20.97 -17.80
N VAL A 737 2.06 -21.83 -17.40
CA VAL A 737 2.20 -23.20 -17.93
C VAL A 737 2.00 -24.22 -16.82
N ALA A 738 1.34 -25.34 -17.13
CA ALA A 738 1.14 -26.47 -16.21
C ALA A 738 2.42 -27.33 -16.07
N ALA A 739 3.54 -26.67 -15.81
CA ALA A 739 4.84 -27.26 -15.53
C ALA A 739 5.38 -26.60 -14.24
N GLY A 740 5.57 -27.39 -13.19
CA GLY A 740 6.11 -26.95 -11.89
C GLY A 740 6.65 -28.15 -11.11
N GLY A 741 6.95 -28.00 -9.82
CA GLY A 741 7.55 -29.08 -9.02
C GLY A 741 6.72 -30.37 -8.95
N GLY A 742 5.40 -30.26 -8.94
CA GLY A 742 4.43 -31.37 -8.87
C GLY A 742 3.94 -31.87 -10.22
N SER A 743 4.51 -31.42 -11.34
CA SER A 743 4.12 -31.91 -12.66
C SER A 743 4.49 -33.38 -12.83
N CYS A 744 3.52 -34.19 -13.22
CA CYS A 744 3.66 -35.64 -13.36
C CYS A 744 4.63 -35.99 -14.48
N LEU A 745 5.51 -36.96 -14.21
CA LEU A 745 6.50 -37.48 -15.13
C LEU A 745 6.04 -38.83 -15.66
N SER A 746 6.05 -38.99 -16.99
CA SER A 746 5.74 -40.27 -17.62
C SER A 746 6.53 -40.47 -18.90
N PHE A 747 6.81 -41.73 -19.22
CA PHE A 747 7.41 -42.12 -20.48
C PHE A 747 6.37 -42.85 -21.32
N ARG A 748 6.14 -42.40 -22.56
CA ARG A 748 5.18 -43.03 -23.49
C ARG A 748 5.65 -42.90 -24.92
N ASN A 749 5.53 -43.98 -25.70
CA ASN A 749 5.87 -43.99 -27.13
C ASN A 749 7.29 -43.47 -27.43
N GLY A 750 8.27 -43.79 -26.60
CA GLY A 750 9.65 -43.31 -26.75
C GLY A 750 9.89 -41.87 -26.26
N LEU A 751 8.88 -41.15 -25.76
CA LEU A 751 9.02 -39.74 -25.38
C LEU A 751 8.93 -39.56 -23.86
N PHE A 752 9.81 -38.71 -23.33
CA PHE A 752 9.73 -38.18 -21.98
C PHE A 752 8.66 -37.08 -21.93
N LEU A 753 7.76 -37.17 -20.96
CA LEU A 753 6.67 -36.20 -20.75
C LEU A 753 6.74 -35.65 -19.32
N ALA A 754 6.61 -34.33 -19.19
CA ALA A 754 6.48 -33.62 -17.91
C ALA A 754 5.24 -32.72 -17.97
N GLY A 755 4.20 -33.06 -17.20
CA GLY A 755 2.89 -32.42 -17.28
C GLY A 755 2.04 -32.88 -18.48
N PRO A 756 0.84 -32.29 -18.71
CA PRO A 756 0.26 -31.15 -17.99
C PRO A 756 -0.42 -31.52 -16.66
N GLU A 757 -0.58 -32.81 -16.36
CA GLU A 757 -1.14 -33.27 -15.10
C GLU A 757 -0.20 -32.93 -13.93
N SER A 758 -0.77 -32.57 -12.78
CA SER A 758 -0.03 -32.31 -11.54
C SER A 758 -0.59 -33.14 -10.40
N ALA A 759 0.29 -33.58 -9.49
CA ALA A 759 -0.07 -34.40 -8.34
C ALA A 759 -0.79 -33.62 -7.22
N GLY A 760 -0.68 -32.29 -7.20
CA GLY A 760 -1.25 -31.44 -6.14
C GLY A 760 -0.73 -31.78 -4.73
N ALA A 761 -1.47 -31.39 -3.69
CA ALA A 761 -1.14 -31.68 -2.29
C ALA A 761 -1.77 -32.99 -1.76
N ASP A 762 -2.82 -33.48 -2.43
CA ASP A 762 -3.53 -34.74 -2.14
C ASP A 762 -4.02 -35.36 -3.47
N PRO A 763 -3.59 -36.58 -3.87
CA PRO A 763 -2.83 -37.56 -3.08
C PRO A 763 -1.38 -37.15 -2.78
N GLY A 764 -0.87 -36.04 -3.30
CA GLY A 764 0.50 -35.58 -3.05
C GLY A 764 1.54 -36.30 -3.90
N LEU A 765 2.82 -36.00 -3.69
CA LEU A 765 3.93 -36.50 -4.50
C LEU A 765 4.40 -37.90 -4.04
N THR A 766 5.15 -38.64 -4.88
CA THR A 766 5.74 -39.92 -4.46
C THR A 766 6.60 -39.75 -3.20
N CYS A 767 7.49 -38.74 -3.17
CA CYS A 767 8.34 -38.42 -2.03
C CYS A 767 7.59 -37.96 -0.76
N TYR A 768 6.27 -37.67 -0.83
CA TYR A 768 5.47 -37.23 0.33
C TYR A 768 4.89 -38.40 1.14
N ARG A 769 5.22 -39.65 0.80
CA ARG A 769 4.75 -40.87 1.50
C ARG A 769 3.24 -41.11 1.36
N LYS A 770 2.64 -40.62 0.28
CA LYS A 770 1.18 -40.71 0.04
C LYS A 770 0.80 -41.49 -1.23
N ASN A 771 1.71 -42.29 -1.79
CA ASN A 771 1.50 -43.09 -3.01
C ASN A 771 1.07 -42.28 -4.24
N GLY A 772 1.55 -41.04 -4.36
CA GLY A 772 1.35 -40.19 -5.54
C GLY A 772 2.20 -40.60 -6.76
N PRO A 773 1.92 -40.02 -7.95
CA PRO A 773 2.72 -40.24 -9.16
C PRO A 773 4.12 -39.60 -9.04
N LEU A 774 5.05 -40.04 -9.89
CA LEU A 774 6.37 -39.41 -10.05
C LEU A 774 6.22 -37.98 -10.57
N VAL A 775 6.96 -37.04 -9.98
CA VAL A 775 6.93 -35.62 -10.37
C VAL A 775 8.34 -35.00 -10.48
N VAL A 776 8.42 -33.77 -10.97
CA VAL A 776 9.69 -32.99 -11.09
C VAL A 776 10.45 -32.90 -9.76
N THR A 777 9.76 -32.71 -8.64
CA THR A 777 10.36 -32.68 -7.30
C THR A 777 11.02 -34.02 -6.93
N ASP A 778 10.45 -35.17 -7.32
CA ASP A 778 11.07 -36.49 -7.09
C ASP A 778 12.39 -36.61 -7.88
N ALA A 779 12.42 -36.06 -9.10
CA ALA A 779 13.64 -36.01 -9.91
C ALA A 779 14.71 -35.10 -9.27
N ASN A 780 14.36 -33.90 -8.81
CA ASN A 780 15.29 -33.01 -8.12
C ASN A 780 15.82 -33.64 -6.81
N LEU A 781 14.97 -34.35 -6.07
CA LEU A 781 15.36 -35.11 -4.88
C LEU A 781 16.42 -36.19 -5.22
N LEU A 782 16.18 -37.00 -6.25
CA LEU A 782 17.10 -38.07 -6.63
C LEU A 782 18.43 -37.56 -7.20
N LEU A 783 18.41 -36.43 -7.89
CA LEU A 783 19.62 -35.77 -8.42
C LEU A 783 20.42 -35.01 -7.36
N GLY A 784 19.99 -34.99 -6.10
CA GLY A 784 20.64 -34.23 -5.02
C GLY A 784 20.43 -32.72 -5.10
N ARG A 785 19.53 -32.26 -5.97
CA ARG A 785 19.17 -30.83 -6.13
C ARG A 785 18.17 -30.35 -5.08
N LEU A 786 17.57 -31.28 -4.33
CA LEU A 786 16.72 -31.03 -3.18
C LEU A 786 17.16 -31.95 -2.03
N LEU A 787 17.48 -31.37 -0.87
CA LEU A 787 18.06 -32.09 0.26
C LEU A 787 17.01 -32.31 1.37
N PRO A 788 16.70 -33.56 1.76
CA PRO A 788 15.70 -33.83 2.80
C PRO A 788 16.01 -33.24 4.17
N ASP A 789 17.29 -33.13 4.53
CA ASP A 789 17.71 -32.66 5.86
C ASP A 789 17.35 -31.20 6.11
N TYR A 790 17.27 -30.41 5.03
CA TYR A 790 16.91 -28.99 5.04
C TYR A 790 15.46 -28.75 4.62
N PHE A 791 14.69 -29.81 4.36
CA PHE A 791 13.27 -29.71 4.03
C PHE A 791 12.42 -29.89 5.30
N PRO A 792 11.32 -29.12 5.49
CA PRO A 792 10.44 -29.30 6.64
C PRO A 792 9.96 -30.75 6.79
N LYS A 793 10.19 -31.33 7.97
CA LYS A 793 9.77 -32.69 8.31
C LYS A 793 8.29 -32.71 8.69
N ILE A 794 7.42 -32.65 7.68
CA ILE A 794 5.96 -32.53 7.82
C ILE A 794 5.21 -33.65 7.08
N PHE A 795 5.89 -34.74 6.72
CA PHE A 795 5.33 -35.82 5.92
C PHE A 795 5.07 -37.07 6.75
N GLY A 796 4.42 -38.06 6.12
CA GLY A 796 4.10 -39.34 6.75
C GLY A 796 2.94 -39.26 7.74
N PRO A 797 2.52 -40.41 8.30
CA PRO A 797 1.39 -40.47 9.23
C PRO A 797 1.60 -39.69 10.54
N SER A 798 2.86 -39.42 10.94
CA SER A 798 3.17 -38.71 12.19
C SER A 798 3.52 -37.23 12.01
N GLU A 799 3.52 -36.73 10.77
CA GLU A 799 3.85 -35.34 10.39
C GLU A 799 5.23 -34.88 10.90
N LYS A 800 6.17 -35.82 11.02
CA LYS A 800 7.55 -35.57 11.49
C LYS A 800 8.59 -36.27 10.63
N GLU A 801 8.17 -36.91 9.56
CA GLU A 801 9.03 -37.65 8.66
C GLU A 801 9.58 -36.75 7.55
N PRO A 802 10.83 -36.97 7.11
CA PRO A 802 11.39 -36.32 5.93
C PRO A 802 10.81 -36.90 4.64
N LEU A 803 11.16 -36.26 3.52
CA LEU A 803 10.91 -36.77 2.17
C LEU A 803 11.41 -38.22 2.00
N ASP A 804 10.67 -39.02 1.24
CA ASP A 804 10.97 -40.43 0.98
C ASP A 804 11.78 -40.61 -0.32
N ILE A 805 13.10 -40.69 -0.18
CA ILE A 805 14.02 -40.95 -1.29
C ILE A 805 13.79 -42.35 -1.86
N ASP A 806 13.56 -43.36 -1.02
CA ASP A 806 13.49 -44.76 -1.44
C ASP A 806 12.23 -45.02 -2.26
N ALA A 807 11.09 -44.42 -1.89
CA ALA A 807 9.87 -44.47 -2.67
C ALA A 807 10.08 -43.88 -4.08
N SER A 808 10.75 -42.72 -4.16
CA SER A 808 11.05 -42.04 -5.42
C SER A 808 12.00 -42.87 -6.30
N ARG A 809 13.04 -43.44 -5.67
CA ARG A 809 14.02 -44.31 -6.34
C ARG A 809 13.36 -45.55 -6.94
N ALA A 810 12.58 -46.28 -6.14
CA ALA A 810 11.90 -47.49 -6.59
C ALA A 810 10.89 -47.23 -7.72
N ALA A 811 10.26 -46.05 -7.74
CA ALA A 811 9.39 -45.64 -8.83
C ALA A 811 10.19 -45.32 -10.11
N PHE A 812 11.30 -44.57 -10.01
CA PHE A 812 12.15 -44.25 -11.16
C PHE A 812 12.89 -45.46 -11.74
N GLU A 813 13.28 -46.44 -10.93
CA GLU A 813 13.90 -47.69 -11.41
C GLU A 813 13.00 -48.42 -12.42
N LYS A 814 11.67 -48.36 -12.23
CA LYS A 814 10.70 -48.91 -13.19
C LYS A 814 10.71 -48.14 -14.52
N VAL A 815 10.78 -46.81 -14.45
CA VAL A 815 10.83 -45.94 -15.64
C VAL A 815 12.14 -46.13 -16.40
N VAL A 816 13.28 -46.22 -15.71
CA VAL A 816 14.59 -46.49 -16.32
C VAL A 816 14.57 -47.81 -17.09
N LYS A 817 13.99 -48.85 -16.49
CA LYS A 817 13.80 -50.14 -17.16
C LYS A 817 12.94 -49.99 -18.41
N GLU A 818 11.80 -49.29 -18.32
CA GLU A 818 10.90 -49.06 -19.46
C GLU A 818 11.59 -48.29 -20.60
N VAL A 819 12.38 -47.27 -20.28
CA VAL A 819 13.17 -46.49 -21.25
C VAL A 819 14.18 -47.37 -21.96
N ASN A 820 14.98 -48.13 -21.21
CA ASN A 820 15.99 -49.02 -21.77
C ASN A 820 15.37 -50.17 -22.58
N ASP A 821 14.22 -50.72 -22.17
CA ASP A 821 13.47 -51.72 -22.92
C ASP A 821 12.93 -51.16 -24.25
N SER A 822 12.42 -49.91 -24.24
CA SER A 822 11.89 -49.25 -25.45
C SER A 822 12.99 -48.92 -26.45
N TYR A 823 14.10 -48.34 -26.02
CA TYR A 823 15.20 -47.94 -26.89
C TYR A 823 16.14 -49.08 -27.28
N GLY A 824 16.22 -50.14 -26.46
CA GLY A 824 17.03 -51.33 -26.75
C GLY A 824 16.56 -52.17 -27.94
N SER A 825 15.39 -51.85 -28.52
CA SER A 825 14.85 -52.49 -29.71
C SER A 825 15.30 -51.85 -31.04
N ASP A 826 15.97 -50.69 -30.99
CA ASP A 826 16.50 -50.00 -32.17
C ASP A 826 17.98 -50.37 -32.40
N ALA A 827 18.26 -51.07 -33.50
CA ALA A 827 19.59 -51.64 -33.79
C ALA A 827 20.71 -50.59 -33.94
N ASN A 828 20.35 -49.30 -34.06
CA ASN A 828 21.28 -48.17 -34.14
C ASN A 828 21.46 -47.42 -32.80
N ALA A 829 20.69 -47.72 -31.75
CA ALA A 829 20.72 -47.03 -30.45
C ALA A 829 21.38 -47.90 -29.36
N LYS A 830 22.69 -48.19 -29.49
CA LYS A 830 23.49 -48.93 -28.48
C LYS A 830 23.84 -48.12 -27.22
N LYS A 831 22.98 -47.21 -26.76
CA LYS A 831 23.21 -46.47 -25.51
C LYS A 831 22.22 -46.96 -24.45
N GLU A 832 22.72 -47.72 -23.47
CA GLU A 832 21.99 -47.96 -22.24
C GLU A 832 22.00 -46.65 -21.42
N TRP A 833 20.83 -46.13 -21.11
CA TRP A 833 20.70 -44.89 -20.35
C TRP A 833 20.89 -45.20 -18.86
N SER A 834 21.79 -44.47 -18.22
CA SER A 834 21.99 -44.56 -16.78
C SER A 834 20.81 -43.98 -16.00
N PHE A 835 20.68 -44.36 -14.72
CA PHE A 835 19.63 -43.88 -13.84
C PHE A 835 19.57 -42.34 -13.79
N ASP A 836 20.71 -41.69 -13.55
CA ASP A 836 20.78 -40.22 -13.47
C ASP A 836 20.47 -39.55 -14.82
N GLU A 837 20.89 -40.12 -15.95
CA GLU A 837 20.59 -39.55 -17.27
C GLU A 837 19.08 -39.59 -17.59
N VAL A 838 18.38 -40.66 -17.19
CA VAL A 838 16.91 -40.76 -17.35
C VAL A 838 16.22 -39.74 -16.46
N VAL A 839 16.59 -39.67 -15.18
CA VAL A 839 16.00 -38.72 -14.22
C VAL A 839 16.23 -37.28 -14.67
N TYR A 840 17.45 -36.94 -15.07
CA TYR A 840 17.79 -35.61 -15.58
C TYR A 840 17.14 -35.30 -16.93
N GLY A 841 16.89 -36.31 -17.78
CA GLY A 841 16.13 -36.16 -19.02
C GLY A 841 14.73 -35.56 -18.78
N PHE A 842 14.05 -35.96 -17.71
CA PHE A 842 12.77 -35.35 -17.33
C PHE A 842 12.91 -33.89 -16.90
N ILE A 843 13.96 -33.53 -16.16
CA ILE A 843 14.25 -32.12 -15.79
C ILE A 843 14.48 -31.28 -17.05
N LYS A 844 15.22 -31.80 -18.04
CA LYS A 844 15.43 -31.13 -19.33
C LYS A 844 14.11 -30.84 -20.05
N VAL A 845 13.21 -31.82 -20.10
CA VAL A 845 11.87 -31.64 -20.72
C VAL A 845 11.01 -30.64 -19.94
N ALA A 846 11.07 -30.67 -18.61
CA ALA A 846 10.36 -29.71 -17.77
C ALA A 846 10.88 -28.28 -18.00
N ASN A 847 12.19 -28.07 -18.01
CA ASN A 847 12.81 -26.77 -18.29
C ASN A 847 12.44 -26.23 -19.68
N GLU A 848 12.49 -27.06 -20.72
CA GLU A 848 12.10 -26.65 -22.06
C GLU A 848 10.61 -26.29 -22.14
N THR A 849 9.75 -27.00 -21.40
CA THR A 849 8.32 -26.67 -21.29
C THR A 849 8.10 -25.32 -20.60
N MET A 850 8.88 -25.02 -19.56
CA MET A 850 8.85 -23.73 -18.85
C MET A 850 9.44 -22.58 -19.70
N CYS A 851 10.33 -22.85 -20.66
CA CYS A 851 10.86 -21.83 -21.57
C CYS A 851 9.85 -21.35 -22.62
N ARG A 852 8.88 -22.18 -23.01
CA ARG A 852 7.87 -21.85 -24.04
C ARG A 852 7.07 -20.56 -23.74
N PRO A 853 6.45 -20.38 -22.56
CA PRO A 853 5.76 -19.13 -22.24
C PRO A 853 6.70 -17.91 -22.21
N ILE A 854 7.97 -18.09 -21.83
CA ILE A 854 8.97 -17.01 -21.85
C ILE A 854 9.22 -16.53 -23.29
N ARG A 855 9.44 -17.46 -24.23
CA ARG A 855 9.61 -17.14 -25.66
C ARG A 855 8.35 -16.50 -26.26
N ALA A 856 7.16 -16.90 -25.80
CA ALA A 856 5.89 -16.28 -26.22
C ALA A 856 5.75 -14.82 -25.75
N LEU A 857 6.26 -14.46 -24.56
CA LEU A 857 6.26 -13.08 -24.06
C LEU A 857 7.39 -12.22 -24.64
N THR A 858 8.43 -12.85 -25.16
CA THR A 858 9.66 -12.16 -25.61
C THR A 858 9.83 -12.26 -27.11
N GLU A 859 10.40 -13.36 -27.62
CA GLU A 859 10.75 -13.57 -29.02
C GLU A 859 9.54 -13.38 -29.96
N ALA A 860 8.38 -13.91 -29.60
CA ALA A 860 7.15 -13.80 -30.40
C ALA A 860 6.62 -12.34 -30.49
N ARG A 861 7.05 -11.47 -29.57
CA ARG A 861 6.77 -10.03 -29.57
C ARG A 861 7.95 -9.17 -30.03
N GLY A 862 8.99 -9.80 -30.57
CA GLY A 862 10.16 -9.11 -31.12
C GLY A 862 11.22 -8.71 -30.09
N TYR A 863 11.18 -9.24 -28.87
CA TYR A 863 12.20 -8.99 -27.84
C TYR A 863 13.26 -10.10 -27.80
N ALA A 864 14.54 -9.73 -27.74
CA ALA A 864 15.64 -10.68 -27.57
C ALA A 864 15.78 -11.09 -26.10
N THR A 865 15.62 -12.37 -25.78
CA THR A 865 15.69 -12.91 -24.41
C THR A 865 17.01 -12.58 -23.72
N GLY A 866 18.16 -12.71 -24.40
CA GLY A 866 19.48 -12.47 -23.81
C GLY A 866 19.78 -11.02 -23.40
N GLN A 867 18.91 -10.06 -23.75
CA GLN A 867 18.96 -8.68 -23.26
C GLN A 867 18.15 -8.46 -21.97
N HIS A 868 17.59 -9.52 -21.39
CA HIS A 868 16.82 -9.48 -20.17
C HIS A 868 17.61 -10.01 -18.99
N VAL A 869 17.18 -9.62 -17.80
CA VAL A 869 17.56 -10.24 -16.54
C VAL A 869 16.46 -11.21 -16.12
N LEU A 870 16.83 -12.38 -15.58
CA LEU A 870 15.86 -13.36 -15.09
C LEU A 870 15.66 -13.19 -13.57
N ALA A 871 14.52 -12.67 -13.14
CA ALA A 871 14.12 -12.69 -11.73
C ALA A 871 13.40 -14.01 -11.42
N SER A 872 14.09 -14.95 -10.79
CA SER A 872 13.56 -16.28 -10.49
C SER A 872 13.07 -16.36 -9.05
N PHE A 873 11.84 -16.87 -8.89
CA PHE A 873 11.20 -17.00 -7.60
C PHE A 873 10.21 -18.18 -7.56
N GLY A 874 9.48 -18.32 -6.45
CA GLY A 874 8.70 -19.53 -6.16
C GLY A 874 9.55 -20.63 -5.51
N GLY A 875 8.88 -21.58 -4.85
CA GLY A 875 9.55 -22.60 -4.04
C GLY A 875 10.48 -23.54 -4.82
N ALA A 876 10.28 -23.68 -6.13
CA ALA A 876 11.12 -24.48 -7.02
C ALA A 876 11.96 -23.63 -7.99
N GLY A 877 11.84 -22.29 -7.96
CA GLY A 877 12.51 -21.39 -8.90
C GLY A 877 14.03 -21.59 -8.94
N GLY A 878 14.66 -21.54 -7.76
CA GLY A 878 16.11 -21.69 -7.61
C GLY A 878 16.68 -23.02 -8.10
N GLN A 879 15.87 -24.07 -8.20
CA GLN A 879 16.30 -25.40 -8.66
C GLN A 879 16.49 -25.46 -10.19
N HIS A 880 15.80 -24.57 -10.93
CA HIS A 880 15.74 -24.57 -12.39
C HIS A 880 16.31 -23.30 -13.04
N ALA A 881 16.50 -22.21 -12.28
CA ALA A 881 16.84 -20.88 -12.78
C ALA A 881 18.06 -20.85 -13.72
N CYS A 882 19.19 -21.45 -13.31
CA CYS A 882 20.43 -21.46 -14.10
C CYS A 882 20.27 -22.16 -15.45
N GLU A 883 19.57 -23.30 -15.48
CA GLU A 883 19.38 -24.08 -16.71
C GLU A 883 18.40 -23.38 -17.66
N ILE A 884 17.33 -22.79 -17.13
CA ILE A 884 16.38 -21.99 -17.92
C ILE A 884 17.06 -20.74 -18.49
N ALA A 885 17.83 -20.01 -17.68
CA ALA A 885 18.59 -18.85 -18.16
C ALA A 885 19.55 -19.23 -19.30
N LYS A 886 20.27 -20.35 -19.17
CA LYS A 886 21.16 -20.87 -20.22
C LYS A 886 20.41 -21.23 -21.50
N LEU A 887 19.23 -21.86 -21.42
CA LEU A 887 18.39 -22.18 -22.58
C LEU A 887 17.85 -20.95 -23.32
N LEU A 888 17.74 -19.81 -22.61
CA LEU A 888 17.24 -18.54 -23.13
C LEU A 888 18.37 -17.56 -23.49
N GLY A 889 19.63 -17.90 -23.21
CA GLY A 889 20.78 -17.01 -23.42
C GLY A 889 20.81 -15.80 -22.47
N ILE A 890 20.21 -15.92 -21.29
CA ILE A 890 20.20 -14.88 -20.24
C ILE A 890 21.43 -15.06 -19.34
N HIS A 891 22.17 -13.97 -19.10
CA HIS A 891 23.44 -14.01 -18.38
C HIS A 891 23.32 -13.68 -16.88
N THR A 892 22.27 -12.97 -16.47
CA THR A 892 22.09 -12.50 -15.09
C THR A 892 20.77 -12.98 -14.53
N ILE A 893 20.84 -13.60 -13.36
CA ILE A 893 19.70 -14.12 -12.61
C ILE A 893 19.66 -13.40 -11.26
N LEU A 894 18.47 -12.97 -10.86
CA LEU A 894 18.20 -12.38 -9.56
C LEU A 894 17.28 -13.30 -8.78
N ILE A 895 17.69 -13.67 -7.56
CA ILE A 895 16.85 -14.42 -6.63
C ILE A 895 16.71 -13.57 -5.37
N HIS A 896 15.50 -13.03 -5.13
CA HIS A 896 15.22 -12.28 -3.91
C HIS A 896 15.32 -13.21 -2.69
N ARG A 897 15.75 -12.70 -1.53
CA ARG A 897 15.79 -13.45 -0.25
C ARG A 897 14.43 -13.98 0.21
N TYR A 898 13.35 -13.47 -0.39
CA TYR A 898 11.96 -13.87 -0.13
C TYR A 898 11.33 -14.50 -1.36
N SER A 899 12.12 -14.99 -2.31
CA SER A 899 11.67 -15.58 -3.57
C SER A 899 10.53 -16.61 -3.38
N SER A 900 10.58 -17.44 -2.34
CA SER A 900 9.55 -18.46 -2.08
C SER A 900 8.18 -17.89 -1.66
N VAL A 901 8.16 -16.64 -1.17
CA VAL A 901 6.98 -15.89 -0.73
C VAL A 901 6.88 -14.52 -1.41
N LEU A 902 7.55 -14.35 -2.56
CA LEU A 902 7.71 -13.05 -3.21
C LEU A 902 6.38 -12.46 -3.63
N SER A 903 5.38 -13.30 -3.93
CA SER A 903 4.03 -12.87 -4.23
C SER A 903 3.33 -12.21 -3.03
N ALA A 904 3.57 -12.71 -1.82
CA ALA A 904 3.08 -12.08 -0.59
C ALA A 904 3.87 -10.80 -0.25
N TYR A 905 5.18 -10.80 -0.53
CA TYR A 905 6.00 -9.58 -0.38
C TYR A 905 5.55 -8.48 -1.36
N GLY A 906 5.32 -8.81 -2.63
CA GLY A 906 4.83 -7.88 -3.65
C GLY A 906 3.43 -7.36 -3.33
N LEU A 907 2.56 -8.16 -2.71
CA LEU A 907 1.29 -7.71 -2.14
C LEU A 907 1.49 -6.61 -1.07
N ALA A 908 2.52 -6.74 -0.23
CA ALA A 908 2.89 -5.71 0.74
C ALA A 908 3.51 -4.45 0.09
N LEU A 909 4.09 -4.58 -1.11
CA LEU A 909 4.67 -3.47 -1.87
C LEU A 909 3.68 -2.75 -2.81
N ALA A 910 2.55 -3.39 -3.15
CA ALA A 910 1.65 -2.92 -4.19
C ALA A 910 1.08 -1.52 -3.94
N ASP A 911 0.93 -0.78 -5.02
CA ASP A 911 0.23 0.50 -5.06
C ASP A 911 -1.28 0.28 -5.15
N ARG A 912 -2.07 1.31 -4.80
CA ARG A 912 -3.50 1.29 -5.06
C ARG A 912 -3.76 1.78 -6.47
N ALA A 913 -4.60 1.06 -7.22
CA ALA A 913 -4.99 1.46 -8.56
C ALA A 913 -6.51 1.68 -8.62
N HIS A 914 -6.92 2.77 -9.26
CA HIS A 914 -8.31 3.01 -9.59
C HIS A 914 -8.42 3.38 -11.07
N GLU A 915 -9.29 2.69 -11.79
CA GLU A 915 -9.52 2.95 -13.21
C GLU A 915 -10.99 3.19 -13.52
N ILE A 916 -11.23 4.09 -14.46
CA ILE A 916 -12.54 4.38 -15.03
C ILE A 916 -12.41 4.38 -16.55
N GLN A 917 -13.37 3.75 -17.22
CA GLN A 917 -13.44 3.63 -18.67
C GLN A 917 -14.79 4.11 -19.18
N ALA A 918 -14.81 4.75 -20.35
CA ALA A 918 -16.03 5.17 -21.02
C ALA A 918 -16.00 4.82 -22.53
N PRO A 919 -17.12 4.36 -23.12
CA PRO A 919 -17.18 3.95 -24.51
C PRO A 919 -17.03 5.15 -25.45
N SER A 920 -16.46 4.92 -26.63
CA SER A 920 -16.33 5.94 -27.66
C SER A 920 -16.58 5.33 -29.04
N SER A 921 -16.89 6.18 -30.00
CA SER A 921 -17.03 5.78 -31.40
C SER A 921 -16.59 6.91 -32.33
N THR A 922 -15.70 7.75 -31.82
CA THR A 922 -15.28 9.01 -32.42
C THR A 922 -14.02 8.79 -33.27
N PHE A 923 -13.97 9.40 -34.45
CA PHE A 923 -12.75 9.45 -35.25
C PHE A 923 -11.71 10.38 -34.60
N TYR A 924 -10.46 9.94 -34.54
CA TYR A 924 -9.35 10.74 -34.04
C TYR A 924 -8.92 11.76 -35.11
N THR A 925 -9.53 12.96 -35.05
CA THR A 925 -9.27 14.08 -35.95
C THR A 925 -8.98 15.35 -35.17
N ALA A 926 -8.42 16.38 -35.82
CA ALA A 926 -8.16 17.68 -35.18
C ALA A 926 -9.42 18.32 -34.58
N ASN A 927 -10.59 18.12 -35.22
CA ASN A 927 -11.87 18.69 -34.75
C ASN A 927 -12.45 17.96 -33.54
N ASN A 928 -12.23 16.64 -33.45
CA ASN A 928 -12.80 15.81 -32.39
C ASN A 928 -11.86 15.65 -31.17
N LYS A 929 -10.56 15.93 -31.33
CA LYS A 929 -9.57 15.85 -30.25
C LYS A 929 -9.99 16.61 -28.98
N PRO A 930 -10.51 17.86 -29.04
CA PRO A 930 -10.93 18.59 -27.84
C PRO A 930 -12.05 17.89 -27.04
N GLU A 931 -13.00 17.23 -27.72
CA GLU A 931 -14.07 16.48 -27.04
C GLU A 931 -13.49 15.26 -26.29
N LEU A 932 -12.58 14.51 -26.93
CA LEU A 932 -11.92 13.36 -26.30
C LEU A 932 -11.12 13.78 -25.06
N ILE A 933 -10.38 14.88 -25.14
CA ILE A 933 -9.62 15.45 -24.01
C ILE A 933 -10.56 15.88 -22.88
N SER A 934 -11.64 16.61 -23.17
CA SER A 934 -12.60 17.03 -22.15
C SER A 934 -13.26 15.84 -21.43
N ARG A 935 -13.48 14.72 -22.14
CA ARG A 935 -13.98 13.49 -21.51
C ARG A 935 -12.91 12.82 -20.63
N LEU A 936 -11.65 12.80 -21.04
CA LEU A 936 -10.53 12.33 -20.21
C LEU A 936 -10.38 13.18 -18.94
N ASP A 937 -10.51 14.51 -19.03
CA ASP A 937 -10.42 15.42 -17.88
C ASP A 937 -11.49 15.11 -16.81
N LYS A 938 -12.71 14.77 -17.24
CA LYS A 938 -13.80 14.37 -16.33
C LYS A 938 -13.47 13.06 -15.63
N LEU A 939 -13.02 12.05 -16.38
CA LEU A 939 -12.63 10.76 -15.80
C LEU A 939 -11.43 10.92 -14.85
N GLU A 940 -10.47 11.77 -15.16
CA GLU A 940 -9.35 12.09 -14.28
C GLU A 940 -9.80 12.73 -12.96
N ALA A 941 -10.73 13.67 -13.00
CA ALA A 941 -11.28 14.29 -11.79
C ALA A 941 -11.95 13.24 -10.88
N GLU A 942 -12.72 12.31 -11.46
CA GLU A 942 -13.36 11.22 -10.72
C GLU A 942 -12.33 10.26 -10.11
N VAL A 943 -11.29 9.88 -10.88
CA VAL A 943 -10.21 9.01 -10.41
C VAL A 943 -9.42 9.66 -9.26
N ARG A 944 -9.09 10.94 -9.38
CA ARG A 944 -8.36 11.67 -8.33
C ARG A 944 -9.19 11.78 -7.05
N GLU A 945 -10.48 12.08 -7.16
CA GLU A 945 -11.36 12.14 -6.00
C GLU A 945 -11.50 10.78 -5.30
N GLU A 946 -11.50 9.69 -6.06
CA GLU A 946 -11.54 8.35 -5.48
C GLU A 946 -10.26 7.98 -4.73
N LEU A 947 -9.08 8.27 -5.32
CA LEU A 947 -7.80 8.05 -4.63
C LEU A 947 -7.63 8.95 -3.41
N ARG A 948 -8.17 10.18 -3.46
CA ARG A 948 -8.21 11.11 -2.33
C ARG A 948 -8.97 10.51 -1.14
N LYS A 949 -10.15 9.90 -1.38
CA LYS A 949 -10.92 9.20 -0.34
C LYS A 949 -10.16 8.03 0.29
N GLN A 950 -9.24 7.43 -0.46
CA GLN A 950 -8.40 6.33 0.02
C GLN A 950 -7.15 6.81 0.79
N GLY A 951 -6.85 8.12 0.77
CA GLY A 951 -5.75 8.75 1.52
C GLY A 951 -4.56 9.20 0.67
N PHE A 952 -4.68 9.23 -0.67
CA PHE A 952 -3.61 9.69 -1.55
C PHE A 952 -3.89 11.08 -2.12
N GLU A 953 -2.93 12.00 -1.93
CA GLU A 953 -3.02 13.38 -2.40
C GLU A 953 -1.68 13.85 -3.00
N GLY A 954 -1.73 14.95 -3.78
CA GLY A 954 -0.55 15.61 -4.33
C GLY A 954 0.33 14.69 -5.19
N LYS A 955 1.64 14.70 -4.93
CA LYS A 955 2.65 13.95 -5.69
C LYS A 955 2.55 12.42 -5.56
N ARG A 956 1.75 11.92 -4.61
CA ARG A 956 1.52 10.47 -4.44
C ARG A 956 0.48 9.90 -5.40
N VAL A 957 -0.20 10.75 -6.18
CA VAL A 957 -1.16 10.32 -7.20
C VAL A 957 -0.57 10.51 -8.60
N ARG A 958 -0.27 9.40 -9.27
CA ARG A 958 0.07 9.38 -10.70
C ARG A 958 -1.18 9.06 -11.50
N VAL A 959 -1.39 9.75 -12.62
CA VAL A 959 -2.55 9.51 -13.51
C VAL A 959 -2.05 9.18 -14.91
N GLU A 960 -2.70 8.19 -15.53
CA GLU A 960 -2.43 7.69 -16.86
C GLU A 960 -3.71 7.81 -17.71
N ARG A 961 -3.64 8.56 -18.80
CA ARG A 961 -4.77 8.83 -19.72
C ARG A 961 -4.57 8.08 -21.02
N MET A 962 -5.54 7.26 -21.40
CA MET A 962 -5.41 6.30 -22.51
C MET A 962 -6.58 6.36 -23.48
N LEU A 963 -6.29 6.12 -24.76
CA LEU A 963 -7.29 5.99 -25.84
C LEU A 963 -7.18 4.61 -26.50
N ASN A 964 -8.31 3.92 -26.67
CA ASN A 964 -8.32 2.64 -27.38
C ASN A 964 -8.49 2.88 -28.87
N MET A 965 -7.42 2.73 -29.64
CA MET A 965 -7.32 3.21 -31.01
C MET A 965 -7.16 2.08 -32.01
N ARG A 966 -7.80 2.20 -33.18
CA ARG A 966 -7.61 1.29 -34.31
C ARG A 966 -7.75 1.99 -35.65
N PHE A 967 -7.22 1.37 -36.69
CA PHE A 967 -7.48 1.81 -38.06
C PHE A 967 -8.92 1.48 -38.48
N GLU A 968 -9.50 2.33 -39.30
CA GLU A 968 -10.84 2.10 -39.83
C GLU A 968 -10.91 0.82 -40.67
N GLY A 969 -11.92 0.00 -40.42
CA GLY A 969 -12.11 -1.30 -41.07
C GLY A 969 -11.24 -2.43 -40.50
N THR A 970 -10.46 -2.20 -39.44
CA THR A 970 -9.86 -3.28 -38.64
C THR A 970 -10.69 -3.56 -37.40
N ASP A 971 -10.55 -4.77 -36.81
CA ASP A 971 -11.23 -5.16 -35.55
C ASP A 971 -10.30 -5.14 -34.32
N THR A 972 -8.98 -5.10 -34.55
CA THR A 972 -7.97 -5.02 -33.49
C THR A 972 -7.73 -3.57 -33.07
N ALA A 973 -7.97 -3.27 -31.81
CA ALA A 973 -7.67 -1.99 -31.18
C ALA A 973 -6.53 -2.13 -30.17
N LEU A 974 -5.76 -1.05 -30.01
CA LEU A 974 -4.62 -0.97 -29.11
C LEU A 974 -4.89 0.12 -28.08
N MET A 975 -4.68 -0.18 -26.80
CA MET A 975 -4.73 0.80 -25.72
C MET A 975 -3.48 1.68 -25.78
N VAL A 976 -3.66 2.96 -26.10
CA VAL A 976 -2.56 3.91 -26.34
C VAL A 976 -2.41 4.85 -25.16
N LEU A 977 -1.26 4.78 -24.50
CA LEU A 977 -0.76 5.76 -23.56
C LEU A 977 0.24 6.68 -24.29
N PRO A 978 0.05 8.01 -24.29
CA PRO A 978 1.01 8.95 -24.84
C PRO A 978 2.25 8.97 -23.93
N GLU A 979 3.45 9.08 -24.50
CA GLU A 979 4.65 9.28 -23.68
C GLU A 979 4.62 10.69 -23.09
N GLY A 980 4.61 10.77 -21.76
CA GLY A 980 5.03 11.96 -21.05
C GLY A 980 6.52 11.84 -20.77
N ASP A 981 7.35 12.57 -21.52
CA ASP A 981 8.61 12.99 -20.95
C ASP A 981 8.24 14.01 -19.86
N GLU A 982 8.62 13.81 -18.59
CA GLU A 982 8.32 14.78 -17.51
C GLU A 982 8.85 16.20 -17.82
N LYS A 983 9.68 16.33 -18.87
CA LYS A 983 10.26 17.56 -19.41
C LYS A 983 9.61 18.09 -20.69
N ALA A 984 8.64 17.41 -21.30
CA ALA A 984 8.02 17.87 -22.53
C ALA A 984 6.89 18.87 -22.25
N GLU A 985 7.11 20.14 -22.59
CA GLU A 985 6.08 21.19 -22.65
C GLU A 985 5.05 20.98 -23.79
N GLU A 986 5.25 19.96 -24.63
CA GLU A 986 4.32 19.56 -25.69
C GLU A 986 3.30 18.55 -25.17
N GLY A 987 2.00 18.90 -25.23
CA GLY A 987 0.91 18.08 -24.70
C GLY A 987 0.73 16.69 -25.34
N GLU A 988 -0.25 15.93 -24.84
CA GLU A 988 -0.50 14.52 -25.19
C GLU A 988 -0.62 14.25 -26.71
N ASP A 989 0.35 13.52 -27.29
CA ASP A 989 0.34 13.04 -28.70
C ASP A 989 0.00 11.55 -28.82
N PHE A 990 -1.30 11.26 -28.77
CA PHE A 990 -1.83 9.90 -28.97
C PHE A 990 -1.60 9.34 -30.37
N LEU A 991 -1.47 10.19 -31.41
CA LEU A 991 -1.30 9.72 -32.79
C LEU A 991 0.09 9.11 -33.00
N LYS A 992 1.13 9.80 -32.54
CA LYS A 992 2.51 9.31 -32.59
C LYS A 992 2.66 8.04 -31.75
N ALA A 993 2.09 8.03 -30.55
CA ALA A 993 2.09 6.86 -29.68
C ALA A 993 1.39 5.66 -30.34
N PHE A 994 0.19 5.84 -30.92
CA PHE A 994 -0.53 4.78 -31.61
C PHE A 994 0.28 4.17 -32.76
N ARG A 995 0.85 5.02 -33.63
CA ARG A 995 1.64 4.55 -34.78
C ARG A 995 2.87 3.75 -34.34
N ARG A 996 3.57 4.19 -33.29
CA ARG A 996 4.70 3.43 -32.75
C ARG A 996 4.25 2.07 -32.21
N THR A 997 3.24 2.05 -31.33
CA THR A 997 2.75 0.81 -30.74
C THR A 997 2.27 -0.16 -31.82
N TYR A 998 1.51 0.32 -32.81
CA TYR A 998 1.03 -0.51 -33.92
C TYR A 998 2.19 -1.07 -34.77
N LYS A 999 3.21 -0.26 -35.07
CA LYS A 999 4.38 -0.72 -35.84
C LYS A 999 5.22 -1.73 -35.06
N ASN A 1000 5.35 -1.57 -33.74
CA ASN A 1000 6.06 -2.52 -32.89
C ASN A 1000 5.33 -3.86 -32.84
N GLU A 1001 3.99 -3.85 -32.70
CA GLU A 1001 3.18 -5.05 -32.60
C GLU A 1001 3.08 -5.82 -33.93
N PHE A 1002 2.88 -5.11 -35.05
CA PHE A 1002 2.55 -5.73 -36.34
C PHE A 1002 3.64 -5.60 -37.41
N GLY A 1003 4.67 -4.77 -37.19
CA GLY A 1003 5.77 -4.54 -38.15
C GLY A 1003 5.47 -3.56 -39.30
N PHE A 1004 4.23 -3.07 -39.45
CA PHE A 1004 3.82 -2.16 -40.54
C PHE A 1004 2.79 -1.12 -40.07
N LEU A 1005 2.42 -0.18 -40.97
CA LEU A 1005 1.35 0.81 -40.75
C LEU A 1005 0.34 0.78 -41.91
N LEU A 1006 -0.94 1.04 -41.63
CA LEU A 1006 -1.98 1.17 -42.65
C LEU A 1006 -2.12 2.63 -43.09
N GLU A 1007 -1.27 3.05 -44.02
CA GLU A 1007 -1.27 4.41 -44.55
C GLU A 1007 -2.61 4.77 -45.25
N GLY A 1008 -3.05 6.02 -45.10
CA GLY A 1008 -4.28 6.52 -45.71
C GLY A 1008 -5.59 6.13 -45.02
N LYS A 1009 -5.55 5.26 -43.99
CA LYS A 1009 -6.73 4.91 -43.18
C LYS A 1009 -6.93 5.90 -42.03
N THR A 1010 -8.20 6.23 -41.76
CA THR A 1010 -8.57 7.02 -40.58
C THR A 1010 -8.43 6.17 -39.31
N ILE A 1011 -8.35 6.84 -38.15
CA ILE A 1011 -8.25 6.17 -36.84
C ILE A 1011 -9.54 6.40 -36.06
N VAL A 1012 -10.04 5.34 -35.44
CA VAL A 1012 -11.23 5.34 -34.59
C VAL A 1012 -10.81 5.12 -33.15
N VAL A 1013 -11.44 5.85 -32.23
CA VAL A 1013 -11.34 5.64 -30.78
C VAL A 1013 -12.58 4.86 -30.33
N ASP A 1014 -12.38 3.61 -29.89
CA ASP A 1014 -13.45 2.72 -29.44
C ASP A 1014 -13.82 2.94 -27.96
N ASP A 1015 -12.90 3.47 -27.16
CA ASP A 1015 -13.13 3.87 -25.76
C ASP A 1015 -11.99 4.74 -25.23
N ILE A 1016 -12.24 5.39 -24.09
CA ILE A 1016 -11.29 6.22 -23.35
C ILE A 1016 -11.15 5.67 -21.93
N LYS A 1017 -9.95 5.73 -21.37
CA LYS A 1017 -9.67 5.21 -20.03
C LYS A 1017 -8.74 6.15 -19.26
N VAL A 1018 -9.01 6.30 -17.97
CA VAL A 1018 -8.08 6.95 -17.04
C VAL A 1018 -7.79 5.98 -15.90
N ARG A 1019 -6.51 5.80 -15.59
CA ARG A 1019 -6.01 5.01 -14.47
C ARG A 1019 -5.24 5.91 -13.51
N GLY A 1020 -5.60 5.90 -12.25
CA GLY A 1020 -4.88 6.56 -11.18
C GLY A 1020 -4.15 5.54 -10.33
N ILE A 1021 -2.93 5.88 -9.92
CA ILE A 1021 -2.06 5.06 -9.08
C ILE A 1021 -1.71 5.89 -7.84
N GLY A 1022 -2.11 5.40 -6.67
CA GLY A 1022 -1.72 5.93 -5.36
C GLY A 1022 -0.48 5.21 -4.87
N LYS A 1023 0.66 5.92 -4.84
CA LYS A 1023 1.96 5.36 -4.44
C LYS A 1023 2.01 5.08 -2.94
N THR A 1024 2.26 3.82 -2.59
CA THR A 1024 2.37 3.37 -1.19
C THR A 1024 3.70 3.79 -0.56
N PHE A 1025 4.79 3.75 -1.33
CA PHE A 1025 6.15 4.06 -0.85
C PHE A 1025 6.82 5.13 -1.73
N ASP A 1026 7.62 6.01 -1.11
CA ASP A 1026 8.42 7.00 -1.83
C ASP A 1026 9.67 6.37 -2.48
N SER A 1027 10.28 5.38 -1.81
CA SER A 1027 11.43 4.61 -2.30
C SER A 1027 11.52 3.26 -1.58
N LEU A 1028 12.05 2.24 -2.24
CA LEU A 1028 12.39 0.92 -1.65
C LEU A 1028 13.88 0.82 -1.26
N GLY A 1029 14.60 1.93 -1.36
CA GLY A 1029 16.04 2.02 -1.10
C GLY A 1029 16.89 1.86 -2.35
N GLU A 1030 18.14 1.45 -2.14
CA GLU A 1030 19.10 1.17 -3.21
C GLU A 1030 18.67 -0.04 -4.06
N THR A 1031 18.86 0.04 -5.39
CA THR A 1031 18.59 -1.06 -6.33
C THR A 1031 19.66 -2.15 -6.22
N VAL A 1032 19.31 -3.38 -6.59
CA VAL A 1032 20.28 -4.50 -6.61
C VAL A 1032 21.49 -4.19 -7.49
N PHE A 1033 21.30 -3.54 -8.63
CA PHE A 1033 22.39 -3.19 -9.53
C PHE A 1033 23.29 -2.08 -8.98
N SER A 1034 22.71 -1.02 -8.40
CA SER A 1034 23.49 0.02 -7.71
C SER A 1034 24.29 -0.55 -6.53
N GLU A 1035 23.71 -1.51 -5.79
CA GLU A 1035 24.41 -2.21 -4.72
C GLU A 1035 25.58 -3.05 -5.27
N MET A 1036 25.35 -3.82 -6.34
CA MET A 1036 26.41 -4.62 -6.97
C MET A 1036 27.54 -3.74 -7.52
N ASP A 1037 27.22 -2.62 -8.15
CA ASP A 1037 28.21 -1.68 -8.66
C ASP A 1037 29.04 -1.09 -7.51
N ARG A 1038 28.42 -0.68 -6.40
CA ARG A 1038 29.14 -0.25 -5.20
C ARG A 1038 30.07 -1.34 -4.66
N LEU A 1039 29.58 -2.57 -4.54
CA LEU A 1039 30.38 -3.69 -4.02
C LEU A 1039 31.60 -3.96 -4.91
N ARG A 1040 31.43 -3.92 -6.24
CA ARG A 1040 32.53 -4.05 -7.22
C ARG A 1040 33.51 -2.88 -7.11
N GLU A 1041 33.02 -1.65 -7.05
CA GLU A 1041 33.86 -0.44 -6.94
C GLU A 1041 34.68 -0.40 -5.64
N SER A 1042 34.12 -0.91 -4.55
CA SER A 1042 34.80 -1.00 -3.24
C SER A 1042 35.68 -2.23 -3.06
N ASP A 1043 35.80 -3.11 -4.06
CA ASP A 1043 36.49 -4.41 -3.96
C ASP A 1043 36.01 -5.25 -2.75
N ALA A 1044 34.71 -5.17 -2.47
CA ALA A 1044 34.07 -5.84 -1.34
C ALA A 1044 33.58 -7.25 -1.70
N ILE A 1045 33.59 -7.62 -2.99
CA ILE A 1045 33.20 -8.96 -3.43
C ILE A 1045 34.33 -9.95 -3.14
N LYS A 1046 34.06 -10.96 -2.32
CA LYS A 1046 35.07 -11.95 -1.89
C LYS A 1046 34.51 -13.35 -1.98
N ALA A 1047 35.34 -14.33 -2.28
CA ALA A 1047 34.92 -15.73 -2.24
C ALA A 1047 34.41 -16.09 -0.83
N ALA A 1048 33.28 -16.80 -0.77
CA ALA A 1048 32.73 -17.31 0.48
C ALA A 1048 33.76 -18.22 1.16
N ALA A 1049 33.93 -18.03 2.46
CA ALA A 1049 34.97 -18.73 3.20
C ALA A 1049 34.62 -20.22 3.37
N THR A 1050 35.63 -21.10 3.31
CA THR A 1050 35.42 -22.56 3.33
C THR A 1050 34.78 -23.03 4.64
N GLU A 1051 35.01 -22.33 5.76
CA GLU A 1051 34.40 -22.58 7.06
C GLU A 1051 32.88 -22.32 7.09
N LYS A 1052 32.32 -21.63 6.09
CA LYS A 1052 30.87 -21.40 5.95
C LYS A 1052 30.15 -22.50 5.18
N ILE A 1053 30.88 -23.49 4.67
CA ILE A 1053 30.27 -24.72 4.11
C ILE A 1053 29.58 -25.45 5.27
N ASP A 1054 28.28 -25.65 5.14
CA ASP A 1054 27.46 -26.32 6.15
C ASP A 1054 27.55 -27.84 6.01
N SER A 1055 27.54 -28.33 4.77
CA SER A 1055 27.62 -29.76 4.44
C SER A 1055 28.11 -29.99 3.00
N MET A 1056 28.40 -31.25 2.67
CA MET A 1056 28.78 -31.70 1.33
C MET A 1056 27.80 -32.78 0.88
N HIS A 1057 27.29 -32.68 -0.33
CA HIS A 1057 26.30 -33.62 -0.87
C HIS A 1057 26.61 -34.03 -2.31
N SER A 1058 26.13 -35.23 -2.68
CA SER A 1058 26.24 -35.75 -4.04
C SER A 1058 25.14 -35.17 -4.93
N VAL A 1059 25.53 -34.37 -5.92
CA VAL A 1059 24.61 -33.62 -6.81
C VAL A 1059 24.94 -33.88 -8.27
N TYR A 1060 23.92 -34.06 -9.10
CA TYR A 1060 24.07 -34.25 -10.54
C TYR A 1060 23.95 -32.94 -11.31
N PHE A 1061 24.96 -32.65 -12.13
CA PHE A 1061 25.02 -31.52 -13.05
C PHE A 1061 25.16 -32.00 -14.50
N ASP A 1062 24.57 -31.25 -15.44
CA ASP A 1062 24.74 -31.55 -16.86
C ASP A 1062 26.22 -31.51 -17.26
N GLN A 1063 26.58 -32.33 -18.25
CA GLN A 1063 27.93 -32.45 -18.83
C GLN A 1063 29.02 -33.02 -17.92
N ILE A 1064 29.01 -32.74 -16.62
CA ILE A 1064 30.02 -33.26 -15.68
C ILE A 1064 29.55 -34.48 -14.86
N GLY A 1065 28.25 -34.75 -14.84
CA GLY A 1065 27.67 -35.89 -14.12
C GLY A 1065 27.51 -35.64 -12.62
N ARG A 1066 27.60 -36.71 -11.83
CA ARG A 1066 27.42 -36.66 -10.37
C ARG A 1066 28.72 -36.24 -9.68
N VAL A 1067 28.63 -35.18 -8.87
CA VAL A 1067 29.73 -34.61 -8.06
C VAL A 1067 29.43 -34.91 -6.60
N ASP A 1068 30.23 -35.77 -5.98
CA ASP A 1068 29.95 -36.33 -4.66
C ASP A 1068 30.17 -35.36 -3.49
N ASP A 1069 31.00 -34.35 -3.68
CA ASP A 1069 31.44 -33.38 -2.69
C ASP A 1069 31.00 -31.95 -3.03
N THR A 1070 29.76 -31.78 -3.50
CA THR A 1070 29.21 -30.46 -3.80
C THR A 1070 28.96 -29.67 -2.50
N PRO A 1071 29.53 -28.47 -2.32
CA PRO A 1071 29.36 -27.68 -1.11
C PRO A 1071 27.96 -27.09 -1.00
N VAL A 1072 27.41 -27.16 0.21
CA VAL A 1072 26.14 -26.56 0.61
C VAL A 1072 26.41 -25.37 1.52
N TYR A 1073 25.87 -24.21 1.15
CA TYR A 1073 25.91 -22.99 1.93
C TYR A 1073 24.50 -22.65 2.42
N LEU A 1074 24.40 -22.12 3.64
CA LEU A 1074 23.16 -21.53 4.14
C LEU A 1074 23.16 -20.03 3.85
N LEU A 1075 22.10 -19.54 3.22
CA LEU A 1075 21.97 -18.13 2.81
C LEU A 1075 22.14 -17.18 4.00
N ASP A 1076 21.58 -17.52 5.16
CA ASP A 1076 21.66 -16.74 6.39
C ASP A 1076 23.05 -16.73 7.05
N LYS A 1077 23.96 -17.62 6.65
CA LYS A 1077 25.35 -17.66 7.13
C LYS A 1077 26.31 -16.88 6.22
N LEU A 1078 25.86 -16.49 5.03
CA LEU A 1078 26.63 -15.72 4.09
C LEU A 1078 26.53 -14.22 4.40
N ASP A 1079 27.61 -13.48 4.19
CA ASP A 1079 27.67 -12.04 4.37
C ASP A 1079 27.48 -11.30 3.03
N VAL A 1080 26.98 -10.07 3.09
CA VAL A 1080 26.85 -9.22 1.89
C VAL A 1080 28.23 -9.00 1.24
N GLY A 1081 28.32 -9.26 -0.06
CA GLY A 1081 29.55 -9.26 -0.84
C GLY A 1081 30.19 -10.64 -1.02
N GLU A 1082 29.76 -11.66 -0.28
CA GLU A 1082 30.33 -13.01 -0.46
C GLU A 1082 29.86 -13.65 -1.77
N GLN A 1083 30.80 -14.31 -2.45
CA GLN A 1083 30.63 -14.97 -3.73
C GLN A 1083 30.79 -16.49 -3.59
N VAL A 1084 29.76 -17.23 -4.00
CA VAL A 1084 29.75 -18.69 -4.11
C VAL A 1084 30.01 -19.07 -5.57
N HIS A 1085 31.02 -19.91 -5.81
CA HIS A 1085 31.32 -20.46 -7.12
C HIS A 1085 30.61 -21.80 -7.32
N GLY A 1086 30.00 -21.99 -8.49
CA GLY A 1086 29.42 -23.28 -8.89
C GLY A 1086 30.51 -24.29 -9.31
N PRO A 1087 30.29 -25.61 -9.11
CA PRO A 1087 29.07 -26.24 -8.61
C PRO A 1087 28.87 -26.05 -7.10
N ALA A 1088 27.69 -25.57 -6.70
CA ALA A 1088 27.33 -25.38 -5.30
C ALA A 1088 25.81 -25.39 -5.12
N ILE A 1089 25.36 -25.64 -3.89
CA ILE A 1089 23.98 -25.48 -3.48
C ILE A 1089 23.91 -24.37 -2.42
N VAL A 1090 22.97 -23.44 -2.60
CA VAL A 1090 22.66 -22.43 -1.59
C VAL A 1090 21.25 -22.70 -1.07
N ILE A 1091 21.11 -22.89 0.24
CA ILE A 1091 19.85 -23.21 0.90
C ILE A 1091 19.40 -22.03 1.73
N ASP A 1092 18.13 -21.72 1.63
CA ASP A 1092 17.40 -20.82 2.50
C ASP A 1092 16.27 -21.63 3.16
N ASP A 1093 15.68 -21.14 4.25
CA ASP A 1093 14.64 -21.80 5.04
C ASP A 1093 13.45 -22.28 4.19
N THR A 1094 13.30 -21.72 2.99
CA THR A 1094 12.12 -21.91 2.15
C THR A 1094 12.39 -22.35 0.72
N GLN A 1095 13.66 -22.49 0.31
CA GLN A 1095 14.06 -22.78 -1.08
C GLN A 1095 15.44 -23.42 -1.19
N THR A 1096 15.71 -24.02 -2.35
CA THR A 1096 17.03 -24.56 -2.72
C THR A 1096 17.46 -23.94 -4.05
N ILE A 1097 18.66 -23.36 -4.07
CA ILE A 1097 19.24 -22.68 -5.23
C ILE A 1097 20.41 -23.52 -5.74
N VAL A 1098 20.33 -23.94 -7.00
CA VAL A 1098 21.37 -24.72 -7.67
C VAL A 1098 22.28 -23.78 -8.46
N VAL A 1099 23.54 -23.63 -8.01
CA VAL A 1099 24.56 -22.85 -8.71
C VAL A 1099 25.36 -23.80 -9.60
N VAL A 1100 25.12 -23.74 -10.91
CA VAL A 1100 25.72 -24.65 -11.89
C VAL A 1100 27.23 -24.40 -12.07
N PRO A 1101 28.02 -25.40 -12.50
CA PRO A 1101 29.44 -25.22 -12.81
C PRO A 1101 29.71 -24.00 -13.70
N GLY A 1102 30.69 -23.17 -13.31
CA GLY A 1102 31.05 -21.93 -14.01
C GLY A 1102 30.26 -20.69 -13.54
N ALA A 1103 29.07 -20.86 -12.97
CA ALA A 1103 28.29 -19.74 -12.46
C ALA A 1103 28.89 -19.14 -11.19
N LYS A 1104 28.65 -17.84 -10.98
CA LYS A 1104 29.08 -17.09 -9.79
C LYS A 1104 27.86 -16.47 -9.12
N ALA A 1105 27.64 -16.76 -7.85
CA ALA A 1105 26.52 -16.22 -7.08
C ALA A 1105 27.03 -15.25 -6.01
N VAL A 1106 26.66 -13.97 -6.07
CA VAL A 1106 27.07 -12.93 -5.12
C VAL A 1106 25.89 -12.53 -4.25
N LEU A 1107 26.06 -12.54 -2.93
CA LEU A 1107 25.03 -12.12 -1.99
C LEU A 1107 25.00 -10.59 -1.83
N GLY A 1108 23.89 -9.95 -2.20
CA GLY A 1108 23.54 -8.59 -1.81
C GLY A 1108 22.67 -8.55 -0.55
N ARG A 1109 22.17 -7.36 -0.17
CA ARG A 1109 21.28 -7.24 1.01
C ARG A 1109 19.93 -7.92 0.83
N LYS A 1110 19.37 -7.85 -0.38
CA LYS A 1110 18.02 -8.35 -0.70
C LYS A 1110 18.00 -9.49 -1.72
N HIS A 1111 19.08 -9.66 -2.49
CA HIS A 1111 19.13 -10.60 -3.61
C HIS A 1111 20.42 -11.40 -3.60
N LEU A 1112 20.33 -12.66 -4.03
CA LEU A 1112 21.46 -13.40 -4.57
C LEU A 1112 21.51 -13.15 -6.09
N VAL A 1113 22.62 -12.60 -6.57
CA VAL A 1113 22.84 -12.31 -7.99
C VAL A 1113 23.70 -13.41 -8.58
N ILE A 1114 23.16 -14.15 -9.55
CA ILE A 1114 23.90 -15.22 -10.25
C ILE A 1114 24.28 -14.76 -11.65
N GLU A 1115 25.56 -14.82 -11.96
CA GLU A 1115 26.12 -14.56 -13.28
C GLU A 1115 26.49 -15.90 -13.94
N LEU A 1116 26.06 -16.08 -15.18
CA LEU A 1116 26.43 -17.19 -16.05
C LEU A 1116 27.52 -16.72 -17.03
N ASP A 1117 28.47 -17.61 -17.33
CA ASP A 1117 29.57 -17.38 -18.28
C ASP A 1117 29.12 -17.34 -19.75
#